data_AF-A0A257CKJ2-F1
#
_entry.id   AF-A0A257CKJ2-F1
#
_cell.length_a   1.000
_cell.length_b   1.000
_cell.length_c   1.000
_cell.angle_alpha   90.00
_cell.angle_beta   90.00
_cell.angle_gamma   90.00
#
_symmetry.space_group_name_H-M   'P 1'
#
loop_
_entity.id
_entity.type
_entity.pdbx_description
1 polymer ?
#
loop_
_entity_poly.entity_id
_entity_poly.type
_entity_poly.pdbx_seq_one_letter_code
_entity_poly.pdbx_strand_id
1 'polypeptide(L)'
;MILKITADKFGLLLACTHSIGRHPLICLVKMTHSFVSQPHSPLATRSMALHTGWQLAEVPAAAEPAHIGALPASAWLPAAVPGTTQGALMAAGLLPDVARGTQETDVQWVGERTWAWRLRFDVPGIDTLAPHEELVFDGLDTVCSAWLNGQLLFTSSNMFVPLRADIRALLQPSGNELLLRFDPPLAAARALEATQGQRRLWNGDSARLHLRKAQYHFGWDWGPVLLTSGPWQPVRRESWHVRLAEVHPQTEVDVAARRAQVRVSTQLLGNLAGLTLSHTLRGPDGALVAHIDCDASAQVNAHLVIEAAQLWWPRGLGDQPLYELHTCVHQAGSVVAQDTRRIGLRTVALVQAPVEGEAGTSFCFEVNGQEVFIGGANWIPDDNLLERVTPARVRARVAQAAAGHMNMLRVWGGGIYESEAFYDACDELGLLVWQDFLFACGMYPANPAFEATVMAEAAAAVKRLRHRASLAIWCGNNEDYAVAESVGAHGPGIAPGQFDARLLYEQRLPALCAELHPGSIYWPGSPWTPGGDGGPLSSDPTAGDRHSWEVWHQQMLPYQRYEEVQGRFVSEFGMQSHASLAVLHEALPKAERYPESRTLMWHNKAGSGEPDGHRRLAVYMADNLRSVTTLAEHVYATQFIQAEAMRCAYQAFRRRWQKPGARAVGGALVWQLNDCWPAVSWAIIDSGGHLKPAWHSIRRALAPLAVALRLQAGQARLTVMNAGPARALTLALHLHTLDGVRVWSDKVLLNAEANASTERLVSLPESHLPVMGELLASDADLHNDLHNNSHTDTTPILARDCAWSEPFKFHTLPAASPRFELLSDSLLRVQSNVPVKGLWMEAEGVAFDDNFIDLAPGSAVLVPWQNTPGHQGLGTVRWRALEQGERHTATTRAGHETGA
;
A
#
# COMPACT_ATOMS: atom_id res chain seq x y z
N MET A 1 10.82 27.72 53.92
CA MET A 1 10.80 26.81 55.10
C MET A 1 10.84 25.38 54.56
N ILE A 2 12.03 24.78 54.51
CA ILE A 2 12.55 23.79 55.48
C ILE A 2 11.97 22.39 55.17
N LEU A 3 12.74 21.56 54.42
CA LEU A 3 13.41 20.30 54.87
C LEU A 3 12.43 19.10 54.98
N LYS A 4 12.72 17.83 54.71
CA LYS A 4 13.83 17.00 54.18
C LYS A 4 13.35 15.53 54.35
N ILE A 5 13.84 14.60 53.50
CA ILE A 5 14.22 13.20 53.85
C ILE A 5 13.05 12.20 54.13
N THR A 6 13.00 10.94 53.68
CA THR A 6 14.03 9.87 53.59
C THR A 6 13.66 8.77 52.57
N ALA A 7 14.69 8.10 52.06
CA ALA A 7 14.67 6.82 51.36
C ALA A 7 14.87 5.63 52.31
N ASP A 8 14.45 4.42 51.89
CA ASP A 8 14.96 3.07 52.19
C ASP A 8 13.86 2.04 51.79
N LYS A 9 14.07 0.84 51.25
CA LYS A 9 15.25 0.00 51.05
C LYS A 9 14.93 -1.13 50.04
N PHE A 10 15.94 -1.54 49.31
CA PHE A 10 16.01 -2.74 48.48
C PHE A 10 16.19 -4.03 49.32
N GLY A 11 15.70 -5.16 48.79
CA GLY A 11 16.33 -6.48 49.00
C GLY A 11 15.38 -7.63 49.35
N LEU A 12 15.08 -8.52 48.39
CA LEU A 12 15.66 -9.88 48.36
C LEU A 12 15.30 -10.63 47.06
N LEU A 13 16.31 -11.25 46.46
CA LEU A 13 16.31 -12.15 45.31
C LEU A 13 16.32 -13.61 45.80
N LEU A 14 15.73 -14.54 45.02
CA LEU A 14 16.09 -15.95 44.74
C LEU A 14 14.81 -16.79 44.55
N ALA A 15 14.70 -17.79 43.69
CA ALA A 15 15.24 -18.14 42.38
C ALA A 15 14.45 -19.39 41.98
N CYS A 16 13.91 -19.46 40.76
CA CYS A 16 13.62 -20.72 40.08
C CYS A 16 13.47 -20.47 38.56
N THR A 17 13.90 -21.47 37.81
CA THR A 17 14.51 -21.41 36.49
C THR A 17 13.61 -21.93 35.36
N HIS A 18 13.78 -21.33 34.17
CA HIS A 18 13.60 -21.87 32.80
C HIS A 18 12.18 -22.12 32.25
N SER A 19 11.78 -21.30 31.24
CA SER A 19 11.21 -21.75 29.94
C SER A 19 10.68 -20.58 29.08
N ILE A 20 11.42 -20.28 28.01
CA ILE A 20 11.08 -19.85 26.63
C ILE A 20 9.64 -19.36 26.32
N GLY A 21 9.55 -18.17 25.67
CA GLY A 21 8.41 -17.74 24.85
C GLY A 21 8.14 -16.22 24.86
N ARG A 22 8.84 -15.43 24.04
CA ARG A 22 8.63 -13.97 23.91
C ARG A 22 7.56 -13.66 22.85
N HIS A 23 6.42 -13.15 23.28
CA HIS A 23 5.56 -12.28 22.46
C HIS A 23 6.06 -10.83 22.53
N PRO A 24 5.91 -10.01 21.48
CA PRO A 24 6.21 -8.59 21.56
C PRO A 24 5.07 -7.91 22.32
N LEU A 25 5.28 -7.65 23.61
CA LEU A 25 4.46 -6.68 24.32
C LEU A 25 4.65 -5.31 23.66
N ILE A 26 3.52 -4.65 23.40
CA ILE A 26 3.40 -3.24 23.08
C ILE A 26 4.09 -2.46 24.20
N CYS A 27 5.37 -2.15 24.00
CA CYS A 27 6.14 -1.27 24.87
C CYS A 27 5.81 0.15 24.46
N LEU A 28 4.76 0.71 25.08
CA LEU A 28 4.53 2.15 25.08
C LEU A 28 5.60 2.80 25.97
N VAL A 29 6.83 2.89 25.44
CA VAL A 29 7.91 3.63 26.10
C VAL A 29 7.53 5.10 26.02
N LYS A 30 6.99 5.62 27.13
CA LYS A 30 7.06 7.05 27.42
C LYS A 30 8.54 7.43 27.52
N MET A 31 9.13 7.84 26.40
CA MET A 31 10.38 8.59 26.41
C MET A 31 10.11 9.94 27.07
N THR A 32 10.22 10.01 28.39
CA THR A 32 10.55 11.27 29.06
C THR A 32 12.02 11.55 28.77
N HIS A 33 12.31 12.10 27.60
CA HIS A 33 13.58 12.77 27.36
C HIS A 33 13.60 14.02 28.23
N SER A 34 14.39 13.99 29.29
CA SER A 34 14.80 15.19 30.00
C SER A 34 15.78 15.92 29.06
N PHE A 35 15.23 16.72 28.14
CA PHE A 35 16.01 17.67 27.35
C PHE A 35 16.62 18.68 28.33
N VAL A 36 17.92 18.55 28.61
CA VAL A 36 18.71 19.72 28.98
C VAL A 36 18.69 20.61 27.75
N SER A 37 17.91 21.68 27.78
CA SER A 37 17.84 22.67 26.70
C SER A 37 19.23 23.26 26.49
N GLN A 38 19.95 22.80 25.48
CA GLN A 38 21.10 23.55 24.99
C GLN A 38 20.59 24.91 24.49
N PRO A 39 21.30 26.01 24.77
CA PRO A 39 20.90 27.33 24.27
C PRO A 39 20.83 27.28 22.75
N HIS A 40 19.66 27.57 22.17
CA HIS A 40 19.50 27.66 20.73
C HIS A 40 20.45 28.74 20.18
N SER A 41 21.37 28.32 19.30
CA SER A 41 22.25 29.26 18.62
C SER A 41 21.41 30.28 17.83
N PRO A 42 21.73 31.58 17.87
CA PRO A 42 21.04 32.59 17.06
C PRO A 42 21.15 32.34 15.55
N LEU A 43 22.10 31.48 15.15
CA LEU A 43 22.40 31.13 13.76
C LEU A 43 21.68 29.86 13.29
N ALA A 44 20.94 29.20 14.19
CA ALA A 44 20.18 28.01 13.87
C ALA A 44 19.12 28.29 12.79
N THR A 45 18.98 27.38 11.83
CA THR A 45 17.83 27.41 10.90
C THR A 45 16.53 27.33 11.68
N ARG A 46 15.63 28.29 11.47
CA ARG A 46 14.30 28.32 12.09
C ARG A 46 13.25 28.05 11.02
N SER A 47 12.39 27.08 11.26
CA SER A 47 11.26 26.78 10.39
C SER A 47 9.97 27.09 11.15
N MET A 48 9.10 27.87 10.54
CA MET A 48 7.79 28.22 11.07
C MET A 48 6.72 27.72 10.10
N ALA A 49 5.96 26.72 10.54
CA ALA A 49 4.84 26.22 9.76
C ALA A 49 3.75 27.30 9.66
N LEU A 50 3.33 27.59 8.43
CA LEU A 50 2.27 28.54 8.11
C LEU A 50 0.96 27.77 7.90
N HIS A 51 0.41 27.21 8.97
CA HIS A 51 -0.75 26.29 8.91
C HIS A 51 -2.05 26.88 9.49
N THR A 52 -2.00 28.07 10.11
CA THR A 52 -3.17 28.72 10.73
C THR A 52 -3.48 30.05 10.06
N GLY A 53 -4.75 30.48 10.13
CA GLY A 53 -5.17 31.81 9.65
C GLY A 53 -5.42 31.92 8.16
N TRP A 54 -5.40 30.79 7.43
CA TRP A 54 -5.70 30.75 6.01
C TRP A 54 -7.18 30.99 5.74
N GLN A 55 -7.43 31.63 4.60
CA GLN A 55 -8.77 31.93 4.12
C GLN A 55 -8.90 31.60 2.64
N LEU A 56 -10.11 31.24 2.21
CA LEU A 56 -10.48 30.88 0.85
C LEU A 56 -11.56 31.84 0.32
N ALA A 57 -11.46 32.26 -0.93
CA ALA A 57 -12.51 32.99 -1.63
C ALA A 57 -12.62 32.51 -3.09
N GLU A 58 -13.83 32.49 -3.62
CA GLU A 58 -14.05 32.38 -5.07
C GLU A 58 -13.72 33.72 -5.73
N VAL A 59 -13.03 33.69 -6.87
CA VAL A 59 -12.66 34.90 -7.62
C VAL A 59 -12.90 34.75 -9.11
N PRO A 60 -13.05 35.84 -9.88
CA PRO A 60 -13.10 35.77 -11.34
C PRO A 60 -11.84 35.11 -11.92
N ALA A 61 -11.99 34.47 -13.08
CA ALA A 61 -10.86 33.96 -13.84
C ALA A 61 -9.85 35.08 -14.13
N ALA A 62 -8.56 34.76 -14.03
CA ALA A 62 -7.46 35.71 -14.21
C ALA A 62 -7.50 36.94 -13.27
N ALA A 63 -8.18 36.86 -12.11
CA ALA A 63 -8.17 37.94 -11.12
C ALA A 63 -6.75 38.31 -10.68
N GLU A 64 -6.41 39.60 -10.78
CA GLU A 64 -5.12 40.15 -10.36
C GLU A 64 -5.03 40.28 -8.83
N PRO A 65 -3.82 40.21 -8.23
CA PRO A 65 -3.64 40.20 -6.78
C PRO A 65 -4.24 41.44 -6.09
N ALA A 66 -4.20 42.61 -6.74
CA ALA A 66 -4.82 43.83 -6.21
C ALA A 66 -6.34 43.71 -6.09
N HIS A 67 -7.00 43.04 -7.04
CA HIS A 67 -8.44 42.78 -6.97
C HIS A 67 -8.77 41.77 -5.87
N ILE A 68 -7.99 40.68 -5.79
CA ILE A 68 -8.16 39.64 -4.76
C ILE A 68 -7.99 40.24 -3.35
N GLY A 69 -6.93 41.02 -3.12
CA GLY A 69 -6.64 41.66 -1.84
C GLY A 69 -7.71 42.68 -1.40
N ALA A 70 -8.42 43.28 -2.37
CA ALA A 70 -9.50 44.25 -2.13
C ALA A 70 -10.87 43.61 -1.82
N LEU A 71 -10.99 42.28 -1.88
CA LEU A 71 -12.24 41.59 -1.55
C LEU A 71 -12.68 41.87 -0.10
N PRO A 72 -13.98 42.12 0.14
CA PRO A 72 -14.49 42.38 1.49
C PRO A 72 -14.30 41.16 2.39
N ALA A 73 -14.17 41.37 3.70
CA ALA A 73 -13.95 40.28 4.66
C ALA A 73 -15.02 39.17 4.59
N SER A 74 -16.27 39.52 4.24
CA SER A 74 -17.37 38.57 4.07
C SER A 74 -17.23 37.62 2.87
N ALA A 75 -16.32 37.88 1.94
CA ALA A 75 -16.04 37.01 0.80
C ALA A 75 -15.10 35.84 1.17
N TRP A 76 -14.49 35.88 2.35
CA TRP A 76 -13.44 34.95 2.76
C TRP A 76 -13.95 33.93 3.78
N LEU A 77 -13.81 32.66 3.46
CA LEU A 77 -14.09 31.51 4.33
C LEU A 77 -12.81 31.07 5.04
N PRO A 78 -12.87 30.61 6.31
CA PRO A 78 -11.73 29.94 6.94
C PRO A 78 -11.32 28.69 6.15
N ALA A 79 -10.01 28.45 6.03
CA ALA A 79 -9.48 27.29 5.35
C ALA A 79 -8.28 26.69 6.10
N ALA A 80 -8.05 25.38 5.91
CA ALA A 80 -6.92 24.67 6.51
C ALA A 80 -5.81 24.45 5.48
N VAL A 81 -4.56 24.51 5.93
CA VAL A 81 -3.37 24.17 5.13
C VAL A 81 -2.50 23.23 5.95
N PRO A 82 -2.16 22.02 5.45
CA PRO A 82 -2.52 21.48 4.14
C PRO A 82 -4.04 21.27 3.96
N GLY A 83 -4.55 21.49 2.74
CA GLY A 83 -5.98 21.34 2.47
C GLY A 83 -6.38 21.61 1.03
N THR A 84 -7.65 21.33 0.72
CA THR A 84 -8.27 21.56 -0.58
C THR A 84 -9.44 22.55 -0.49
N THR A 85 -9.77 23.15 -1.62
CA THR A 85 -10.98 23.99 -1.77
C THR A 85 -12.23 23.22 -1.34
N GLN A 86 -12.37 21.98 -1.80
CA GLN A 86 -13.48 21.09 -1.44
C GLN A 86 -13.55 20.90 0.07
N GLY A 87 -12.43 20.58 0.72
CA GLY A 87 -12.35 20.44 2.17
C GLY A 87 -12.79 21.70 2.92
N ALA A 88 -12.36 22.88 2.48
CA ALA A 88 -12.76 24.16 3.08
C ALA A 88 -14.25 24.48 2.88
N LEU A 89 -14.80 24.24 1.69
CA LEU A 89 -16.24 24.44 1.42
C LEU A 89 -17.11 23.47 2.22
N MET A 90 -16.68 22.21 2.37
CA MET A 90 -17.34 21.23 3.23
C MET A 90 -17.31 21.66 4.70
N ALA A 91 -16.16 22.13 5.20
CA ALA A 91 -16.04 22.63 6.57
C ALA A 91 -16.93 23.86 6.83
N ALA A 92 -17.18 24.68 5.80
CA ALA A 92 -18.12 25.79 5.84
C ALA A 92 -19.60 25.39 5.68
N GLY A 93 -19.90 24.11 5.44
CA GLY A 93 -21.27 23.62 5.20
C GLY A 93 -21.85 24.03 3.83
N LEU A 94 -21.00 24.42 2.88
CA LEU A 94 -21.38 24.87 1.54
C LEU A 94 -21.28 23.78 0.47
N LEU A 95 -20.64 22.66 0.81
CA LEU A 95 -20.48 21.52 -0.09
C LEU A 95 -20.97 20.24 0.60
N PRO A 96 -21.81 19.42 -0.06
CA PRO A 96 -22.17 18.10 0.43
C PRO A 96 -20.97 17.14 0.47
N ASP A 97 -21.14 15.99 1.13
CA ASP A 97 -20.10 14.96 1.19
C ASP A 97 -20.14 14.07 -0.05
N VAL A 98 -19.08 14.13 -0.86
CA VAL A 98 -18.94 13.37 -2.12
C VAL A 98 -19.13 11.85 -1.92
N ALA A 99 -18.87 11.35 -0.72
CA ALA A 99 -19.00 9.93 -0.38
C ALA A 99 -20.47 9.46 -0.21
N ARG A 100 -21.47 10.34 -0.32
CA ARG A 100 -22.88 10.01 -0.05
C ARG A 100 -23.74 10.02 -1.31
N GLY A 101 -24.47 8.91 -1.53
CA GLY A 101 -25.46 8.78 -2.59
C GLY A 101 -24.89 9.04 -3.98
N THR A 102 -25.36 10.10 -4.64
CA THR A 102 -24.86 10.55 -5.96
C THR A 102 -24.30 11.97 -5.92
N GLN A 103 -23.91 12.44 -4.73
CA GLN A 103 -23.48 13.83 -4.48
C GLN A 103 -22.20 14.22 -5.23
N GLU A 104 -21.47 13.26 -5.78
CA GLU A 104 -20.40 13.49 -6.76
C GLU A 104 -20.82 14.48 -7.85
N THR A 105 -22.02 14.35 -8.42
CA THR A 105 -22.49 15.26 -9.48
C THR A 105 -22.71 16.69 -9.00
N ASP A 106 -23.05 16.88 -7.73
CA ASP A 106 -23.42 18.17 -7.16
C ASP A 106 -22.19 19.06 -6.87
N VAL A 107 -20.98 18.48 -6.88
CA VAL A 107 -19.75 19.15 -6.47
C VAL A 107 -18.80 19.52 -7.62
N GLN A 108 -19.15 19.16 -8.86
CA GLN A 108 -18.24 19.33 -10.01
C GLN A 108 -17.88 20.79 -10.29
N TRP A 109 -18.83 21.71 -10.06
CA TRP A 109 -18.64 23.15 -10.25
C TRP A 109 -17.42 23.70 -9.50
N VAL A 110 -16.99 23.08 -8.40
CA VAL A 110 -15.83 23.53 -7.62
C VAL A 110 -14.55 23.47 -8.45
N GLY A 111 -14.38 22.42 -9.25
CA GLY A 111 -13.22 22.22 -10.12
C GLY A 111 -13.23 23.10 -11.38
N GLU A 112 -14.33 23.80 -11.63
CA GLU A 112 -14.52 24.69 -12.79
C GLU A 112 -14.29 26.17 -12.43
N ARG A 113 -14.08 26.49 -11.16
CA ARG A 113 -13.93 27.87 -10.66
C ARG A 113 -12.50 28.19 -10.22
N THR A 114 -12.19 29.49 -10.22
CA THR A 114 -10.91 30.02 -9.72
C THR A 114 -11.03 30.34 -8.24
N TRP A 115 -10.01 29.94 -7.47
CA TRP A 115 -10.00 30.05 -6.02
C TRP A 115 -8.79 30.83 -5.53
N ALA A 116 -9.01 31.84 -4.69
CA ALA A 116 -7.97 32.57 -4.01
C ALA A 116 -7.80 32.07 -2.57
N TRP A 117 -6.56 31.84 -2.17
CA TRP A 117 -6.16 31.56 -0.80
C TRP A 117 -5.36 32.73 -0.24
N ARG A 118 -5.64 33.13 0.99
CA ARG A 118 -4.95 34.23 1.67
C ARG A 118 -4.45 33.81 3.04
N LEU A 119 -3.23 34.23 3.35
CA LEU A 119 -2.69 34.24 4.69
C LEU A 119 -2.14 35.63 5.00
N ARG A 120 -2.48 36.15 6.19
CA ARG A 120 -1.84 37.36 6.74
C ARG A 120 -1.01 37.00 7.95
N PHE A 121 0.19 37.54 8.04
CA PHE A 121 1.08 37.28 9.16
C PHE A 121 2.02 38.46 9.46
N ASP A 122 2.37 38.59 10.72
CA ASP A 122 3.32 39.59 11.19
C ASP A 122 4.71 38.96 11.39
N VAL A 123 5.73 39.80 11.30
CA VAL A 123 7.12 39.41 11.53
C VAL A 123 7.75 40.39 12.53
N PRO A 124 7.34 40.33 13.81
CA PRO A 124 7.95 41.16 14.85
C PRO A 124 9.43 40.80 14.95
N GLY A 125 10.30 41.82 14.91
CA GLY A 125 11.75 41.62 14.93
C GLY A 125 12.37 41.33 13.56
N ILE A 126 11.82 41.89 12.48
CA ILE A 126 12.35 41.77 11.11
C ILE A 126 13.86 42.08 11.00
N ASP A 127 14.38 42.98 11.85
CA ASP A 127 15.79 43.38 11.87
C ASP A 127 16.72 42.31 12.46
N THR A 128 16.14 41.32 13.16
CA THR A 128 16.86 40.19 13.77
C THR A 128 16.76 38.90 12.95
N LEU A 129 16.10 38.96 11.79
CA LEU A 129 16.00 37.83 10.88
C LEU A 129 17.36 37.49 10.26
N ALA A 130 17.48 36.22 9.89
CA ALA A 130 18.63 35.73 9.15
C ALA A 130 18.77 36.44 7.78
N PRO A 131 19.94 36.37 7.13
CA PRO A 131 20.14 36.92 5.80
C PRO A 131 19.25 36.28 4.74
N HIS A 132 18.82 35.03 4.95
CA HIS A 132 17.90 34.33 4.05
C HIS A 132 16.58 34.02 4.75
N GLU A 133 15.48 34.41 4.12
CA GLU A 133 14.12 34.09 4.51
C GLU A 133 13.39 33.54 3.30
N GLU A 134 12.90 32.30 3.37
CA GLU A 134 12.21 31.67 2.26
C GLU A 134 10.79 31.27 2.65
N LEU A 135 9.86 31.39 1.70
CA LEU A 135 8.63 30.60 1.72
C LEU A 135 8.88 29.27 1.02
N VAL A 136 8.48 28.18 1.66
CA VAL A 136 8.61 26.83 1.14
C VAL A 136 7.23 26.21 1.03
N PHE A 137 6.90 25.72 -0.16
CA PHE A 137 5.65 25.04 -0.47
C PHE A 137 6.00 23.62 -0.88
N ASP A 138 5.58 22.63 -0.09
CA ASP A 138 5.89 21.22 -0.40
C ASP A 138 5.04 20.66 -1.55
N GLY A 139 3.94 21.34 -1.91
CA GLY A 139 3.06 20.94 -3.00
C GLY A 139 1.87 21.89 -3.16
N LEU A 140 1.57 22.25 -4.40
CA LEU A 140 0.46 23.13 -4.78
C LEU A 140 -0.35 22.44 -5.86
N ASP A 141 -1.65 22.24 -5.64
CA ASP A 141 -2.54 21.54 -6.57
C ASP A 141 -3.43 22.53 -7.32
N THR A 142 -3.26 22.81 -8.61
CA THR A 142 -2.04 22.58 -9.40
C THR A 142 -1.61 23.87 -10.08
N VAL A 143 -2.51 24.49 -10.85
CA VAL A 143 -2.22 25.73 -11.61
C VAL A 143 -2.33 26.92 -10.67
N CYS A 144 -1.20 27.35 -10.13
CA CYS A 144 -1.14 28.32 -9.05
C CYS A 144 -0.26 29.52 -9.40
N SER A 145 -0.72 30.73 -9.08
CA SER A 145 0.11 31.94 -9.03
C SER A 145 0.21 32.41 -7.58
N ALA A 146 1.42 32.76 -7.12
CA ALA A 146 1.68 33.12 -5.72
C ALA A 146 2.29 34.51 -5.61
N TRP A 147 1.78 35.34 -4.69
CA TRP A 147 2.25 36.70 -4.43
C TRP A 147 2.47 36.94 -2.95
N LEU A 148 3.49 37.73 -2.62
CA LEU A 148 3.69 38.29 -1.29
C LEU A 148 3.69 39.81 -1.38
N ASN A 149 2.81 40.48 -0.62
CA ASN A 149 2.71 41.94 -0.59
C ASN A 149 2.54 42.55 -2.00
N GLY A 150 1.77 41.87 -2.86
CA GLY A 150 1.51 42.25 -4.25
C GLY A 150 2.62 41.91 -5.26
N GLN A 151 3.79 41.42 -4.80
CA GLN A 151 4.89 41.00 -5.69
C GLN A 151 4.75 39.52 -6.04
N LEU A 152 4.82 39.19 -7.34
CA LEU A 152 4.75 37.81 -7.82
C LEU A 152 6.01 37.06 -7.38
N LEU A 153 5.81 35.93 -6.70
CA LEU A 153 6.88 35.02 -6.30
C LEU A 153 7.18 34.02 -7.42
N PHE A 154 6.15 33.31 -7.88
CA PHE A 154 6.23 32.30 -8.94
C PHE A 154 4.85 31.91 -9.46
N THR A 155 4.86 31.13 -10.54
CA THR A 155 3.73 30.35 -11.04
C THR A 155 4.07 28.86 -11.02
N SER A 156 3.09 28.00 -10.75
CA SER A 156 3.22 26.53 -10.77
C SER A 156 2.14 25.90 -11.62
N SER A 157 2.46 24.76 -12.24
CA SER A 157 1.52 23.91 -12.99
C SER A 157 1.79 22.42 -12.76
N ASN A 158 2.52 22.08 -11.69
CA ASN A 158 2.83 20.70 -11.32
C ASN A 158 2.56 20.48 -9.82
N MET A 159 1.67 19.53 -9.52
CA MET A 159 1.24 19.18 -8.16
C MET A 159 2.38 18.67 -7.27
N PHE A 160 3.41 18.10 -7.90
CA PHE A 160 4.42 17.25 -7.26
C PHE A 160 5.80 17.91 -7.12
N VAL A 161 5.94 19.17 -7.57
CA VAL A 161 7.19 19.91 -7.48
C VAL A 161 7.15 20.84 -6.26
N PRO A 162 8.03 20.65 -5.25
CA PRO A 162 8.17 21.59 -4.16
C PRO A 162 8.81 22.90 -4.65
N LEU A 163 8.37 24.03 -4.08
CA LEU A 163 8.80 25.37 -4.49
C LEU A 163 9.36 26.15 -3.31
N ARG A 164 10.39 26.94 -3.57
CA ARG A 164 11.06 27.83 -2.61
C ARG A 164 11.18 29.22 -3.21
N ALA A 165 10.85 30.26 -2.45
CA ALA A 165 10.98 31.65 -2.86
C ALA A 165 11.68 32.45 -1.75
N ASP A 166 12.76 33.14 -2.08
CA ASP A 166 13.38 34.13 -1.18
C ASP A 166 12.45 35.34 -1.04
N ILE A 167 12.09 35.66 0.19
CA ILE A 167 11.16 36.72 0.56
C ILE A 167 11.78 37.77 1.47
N ARG A 168 13.08 37.68 1.78
CA ARG A 168 13.72 38.54 2.79
C ARG A 168 13.53 40.04 2.51
N ALA A 169 13.63 40.43 1.24
CA ALA A 169 13.47 41.80 0.77
C ALA A 169 12.01 42.27 0.66
N LEU A 170 11.06 41.32 0.66
CA LEU A 170 9.63 41.59 0.50
C LEU A 170 8.89 41.70 1.84
N LEU A 171 9.49 41.15 2.90
CA LEU A 171 8.91 41.13 4.24
C LEU A 171 8.78 42.53 4.84
N GLN A 172 7.70 42.71 5.59
CA GLN A 172 7.40 43.89 6.40
C GLN A 172 7.26 43.47 7.88
N PRO A 173 7.48 44.37 8.86
CA PRO A 173 7.30 44.04 10.28
C PRO A 173 5.89 43.53 10.62
N SER A 174 4.87 44.04 9.93
CA SER A 174 3.46 43.67 10.13
C SER A 174 2.68 43.77 8.83
N GLY A 175 1.56 43.07 8.74
CA GLY A 175 0.62 43.18 7.62
C GLY A 175 1.09 42.48 6.34
N ASN A 176 1.98 41.49 6.43
CA ASN A 176 2.35 40.72 5.25
C ASN A 176 1.15 39.93 4.77
N GLU A 177 0.93 39.92 3.46
CA GLU A 177 -0.15 39.19 2.82
C GLU A 177 0.42 38.25 1.75
N LEU A 178 0.27 36.95 2.01
CA LEU A 178 0.51 35.89 1.04
C LEU A 178 -0.81 35.56 0.35
N LEU A 179 -0.85 35.72 -0.97
CA LEU A 179 -1.98 35.37 -1.83
C LEU A 179 -1.58 34.25 -2.78
N LEU A 180 -2.43 33.23 -2.89
CA LEU A 180 -2.33 32.18 -3.90
C LEU A 180 -3.61 32.21 -4.73
N ARG A 181 -3.51 32.11 -6.05
CA ARG A 181 -4.67 31.93 -6.94
C ARG A 181 -4.53 30.61 -7.67
N PHE A 182 -5.53 29.74 -7.54
CA PHE A 182 -5.63 28.48 -8.24
C PHE A 182 -6.63 28.60 -9.38
N ASP A 183 -6.16 28.43 -10.61
CA ASP A 183 -6.97 28.42 -11.81
C ASP A 183 -7.51 26.99 -12.10
N PRO A 184 -8.69 26.84 -12.74
CA PRO A 184 -9.33 25.54 -12.94
C PRO A 184 -8.42 24.55 -13.69
N PRO A 185 -8.05 23.40 -13.10
CA PRO A 185 -7.06 22.50 -13.68
C PRO A 185 -7.52 21.89 -15.01
N LEU A 186 -8.80 21.55 -15.13
CA LEU A 186 -9.35 20.97 -16.38
C LEU A 186 -9.35 21.99 -17.53
N ALA A 187 -9.68 23.26 -17.26
CA ALA A 187 -9.64 24.29 -18.27
C ALA A 187 -8.21 24.53 -18.78
N ALA A 188 -7.24 24.58 -17.87
CA ALA A 188 -5.82 24.70 -18.22
C ALA A 188 -5.31 23.48 -19.01
N ALA A 189 -5.69 22.27 -18.62
CA ALA A 189 -5.35 21.04 -19.31
C ALA A 189 -5.93 21.01 -20.74
N ARG A 190 -7.21 21.39 -20.91
CA ARG A 190 -7.86 21.47 -22.24
C ARG A 190 -7.24 22.53 -23.13
N ALA A 191 -6.77 23.65 -22.57
CA ALA A 191 -6.05 24.66 -23.33
C ALA A 191 -4.73 24.11 -23.90
N LEU A 192 -4.01 23.29 -23.13
CA LEU A 192 -2.82 22.60 -23.61
C LEU A 192 -3.17 21.58 -24.70
N GLU A 193 -4.17 20.72 -24.47
CA GLU A 193 -4.64 19.73 -25.43
C GLU A 193 -5.05 20.37 -26.77
N ALA A 194 -5.78 21.50 -26.74
CA ALA A 194 -6.20 22.21 -27.95
C ALA A 194 -5.02 22.64 -28.85
N THR A 195 -3.83 22.84 -28.28
CA THR A 195 -2.61 23.19 -29.02
C THR A 195 -1.70 21.99 -29.32
N GLN A 196 -1.81 20.91 -28.55
CA GLN A 196 -0.91 19.75 -28.60
C GLN A 196 -1.55 18.49 -29.19
N GLY A 197 -2.86 18.53 -29.44
CA GLY A 197 -3.66 17.42 -29.93
C GLY A 197 -4.15 16.49 -28.82
N GLN A 198 -5.36 15.95 -29.02
CA GLN A 198 -5.95 14.93 -28.16
C GLN A 198 -5.17 13.61 -28.23
N ARG A 199 -5.03 12.95 -27.07
CA ARG A 199 -4.24 11.71 -26.92
C ARG A 199 -5.10 10.54 -26.42
N ARG A 200 -4.63 9.31 -26.67
CA ARG A 200 -5.35 8.09 -26.30
C ARG A 200 -5.14 7.74 -24.82
N LEU A 201 -6.21 7.27 -24.18
CA LEU A 201 -6.25 6.83 -22.78
C LEU A 201 -7.39 5.82 -22.55
N TRP A 202 -7.42 5.18 -21.38
CA TRP A 202 -8.54 4.32 -20.94
C TRP A 202 -9.51 4.99 -19.96
N ASN A 203 -9.03 5.84 -19.06
CA ASN A 203 -9.83 6.41 -17.95
C ASN A 203 -9.73 7.94 -17.87
N GLY A 204 -10.85 8.60 -17.58
CA GLY A 204 -10.93 10.06 -17.35
C GLY A 204 -10.96 10.92 -18.64
N ASP A 205 -10.91 12.24 -18.47
CA ASP A 205 -10.83 13.21 -19.56
C ASP A 205 -9.44 13.18 -20.23
N SER A 206 -9.38 13.20 -21.58
CA SER A 206 -8.12 13.11 -22.33
C SER A 206 -7.14 14.25 -22.02
N ALA A 207 -7.65 15.42 -21.65
CA ALA A 207 -6.83 16.58 -21.31
C ALA A 207 -5.91 16.31 -20.10
N ARG A 208 -6.26 15.35 -19.22
CA ARG A 208 -5.44 15.01 -18.03
C ARG A 208 -3.99 14.65 -18.38
N LEU A 209 -3.76 14.13 -19.58
CA LEU A 209 -2.42 13.72 -20.04
C LEU A 209 -1.47 14.91 -20.25
N HIS A 210 -1.99 16.13 -20.35
CA HIS A 210 -1.20 17.33 -20.59
C HIS A 210 -0.81 18.09 -19.31
N LEU A 211 -1.35 17.69 -18.14
CA LEU A 211 -1.12 18.38 -16.87
C LEU A 211 -0.58 17.43 -15.80
N ARG A 212 0.44 17.89 -15.06
CA ARG A 212 1.04 17.11 -13.96
C ARG A 212 0.25 17.31 -12.66
N LYS A 213 -0.82 16.54 -12.53
CA LYS A 213 -1.73 16.44 -11.36
C LYS A 213 -1.99 14.96 -11.06
N ALA A 214 -2.41 14.62 -9.84
CA ALA A 214 -2.85 13.25 -9.54
C ALA A 214 -3.96 12.83 -10.50
N GLN A 215 -3.76 11.74 -11.23
CA GLN A 215 -4.58 11.37 -12.38
C GLN A 215 -5.96 10.87 -11.96
N TYR A 216 -6.05 10.21 -10.81
CA TYR A 216 -7.32 9.73 -10.26
C TYR A 216 -8.32 10.85 -9.90
N HIS A 217 -7.87 12.10 -9.72
CA HIS A 217 -8.78 13.24 -9.52
C HIS A 217 -9.71 13.49 -10.72
N PHE A 218 -9.34 13.02 -11.91
CA PHE A 218 -10.16 13.09 -13.13
C PHE A 218 -11.19 11.95 -13.23
N GLY A 219 -11.35 11.15 -12.18
CA GLY A 219 -12.14 9.92 -12.16
C GLY A 219 -11.33 8.71 -12.59
N TRP A 220 -11.62 7.58 -11.97
CA TRP A 220 -11.01 6.30 -12.31
C TRP A 220 -12.03 5.17 -12.20
N ASP A 221 -11.68 3.97 -12.62
CA ASP A 221 -12.57 2.80 -12.61
C ASP A 221 -12.92 2.27 -11.19
N TRP A 222 -12.36 2.89 -10.15
CA TRP A 222 -12.69 2.69 -8.74
C TRP A 222 -12.98 3.97 -7.96
N GLY A 223 -12.82 5.16 -8.57
CA GLY A 223 -12.80 6.46 -7.88
C GLY A 223 -13.65 7.54 -8.55
N PRO A 224 -14.20 8.50 -7.79
CA PRO A 224 -15.06 9.54 -8.34
C PRO A 224 -14.24 10.60 -9.11
N VAL A 225 -14.92 11.40 -9.93
CA VAL A 225 -14.34 12.65 -10.45
C VAL A 225 -14.37 13.69 -9.35
N LEU A 226 -13.19 14.10 -8.86
CA LEU A 226 -13.06 15.17 -7.88
C LEU A 226 -11.83 16.02 -8.17
N LEU A 227 -12.02 17.08 -8.95
CA LEU A 227 -10.96 18.00 -9.35
C LEU A 227 -10.64 18.99 -8.23
N THR A 228 -9.82 18.55 -7.28
CA THR A 228 -9.35 19.38 -6.16
C THR A 228 -8.42 20.50 -6.61
N SER A 229 -8.29 21.53 -5.77
CA SER A 229 -7.22 22.53 -5.86
C SER A 229 -6.90 23.09 -4.47
N GLY A 230 -5.68 23.59 -4.28
CA GLY A 230 -5.23 24.20 -3.03
C GLY A 230 -3.79 23.85 -2.65
N PRO A 231 -3.26 24.46 -1.57
CA PRO A 231 -1.99 24.07 -0.97
C PRO A 231 -2.14 22.73 -0.25
N TRP A 232 -2.08 21.63 -1.02
CA TRP A 232 -2.35 20.27 -0.55
C TRP A 232 -1.27 19.69 0.37
N GLN A 233 -0.12 20.36 0.50
CA GLN A 233 1.01 20.01 1.35
C GLN A 233 1.45 21.20 2.22
N PRO A 234 2.33 21.00 3.23
CA PRO A 234 2.73 22.05 4.15
C PRO A 234 3.34 23.29 3.46
N VAL A 235 3.03 24.45 4.04
CA VAL A 235 3.65 25.74 3.72
C VAL A 235 4.40 26.21 4.96
N ARG A 236 5.64 26.66 4.79
CA ARG A 236 6.48 27.12 5.91
C ARG A 236 7.34 28.32 5.53
N ARG A 237 7.68 29.13 6.53
CA ARG A 237 8.74 30.14 6.43
C ARG A 237 10.02 29.58 7.03
N GLU A 238 11.10 29.56 6.26
CA GLU A 238 12.42 29.13 6.73
C GLU A 238 13.38 30.33 6.79
N SER A 239 13.95 30.54 7.97
CA SER A 239 14.95 31.58 8.27
C SER A 239 16.29 30.90 8.52
N TRP A 240 17.33 31.22 7.75
CA TRP A 240 18.61 30.51 7.87
C TRP A 240 19.83 31.37 7.51
N HIS A 241 20.94 31.09 8.20
CA HIS A 241 22.27 31.61 7.88
C HIS A 241 23.07 30.62 7.05
N VAL A 242 22.92 29.34 7.40
CA VAL A 242 23.47 28.18 6.69
C VAL A 242 22.40 27.11 6.61
N ARG A 243 22.29 26.46 5.46
CA ARG A 243 21.31 25.39 5.22
C ARG A 243 21.98 24.15 4.64
N LEU A 244 21.60 22.99 5.16
CA LEU A 244 21.81 21.70 4.53
C LEU A 244 20.79 21.57 3.39
N ALA A 245 21.20 21.89 2.17
CA ALA A 245 20.32 21.84 1.01
C ALA A 245 20.07 20.40 0.54
N GLU A 246 21.07 19.53 0.70
CA GLU A 246 20.99 18.12 0.34
C GLU A 246 21.86 17.29 1.29
N VAL A 247 21.34 16.16 1.76
CA VAL A 247 22.10 15.11 2.46
C VAL A 247 21.74 13.78 1.81
N HIS A 248 22.71 13.15 1.16
CA HIS A 248 22.52 11.93 0.39
C HIS A 248 23.39 10.81 0.95
N PRO A 249 22.83 9.91 1.77
CA PRO A 249 23.50 8.67 2.15
C PRO A 249 23.35 7.63 1.04
N GLN A 250 24.47 7.08 0.59
CA GLN A 250 24.55 5.96 -0.35
C GLN A 250 25.16 4.77 0.37
N THR A 251 24.49 3.62 0.31
CA THR A 251 24.89 2.41 1.03
C THR A 251 25.51 1.39 0.08
N GLU A 252 26.69 0.90 0.39
CA GLU A 252 27.31 -0.27 -0.23
C GLU A 252 27.48 -1.34 0.85
N VAL A 253 27.04 -2.57 0.57
CA VAL A 253 26.98 -3.65 1.56
C VAL A 253 27.69 -4.88 1.02
N ASP A 254 28.68 -5.36 1.76
CA ASP A 254 29.19 -6.72 1.66
C ASP A 254 28.38 -7.62 2.61
N VAL A 255 27.45 -8.37 2.04
CA VAL A 255 26.52 -9.23 2.77
C VAL A 255 27.28 -10.34 3.52
N ALA A 256 28.27 -10.95 2.88
CA ALA A 256 29.00 -12.10 3.43
C ALA A 256 29.91 -11.68 4.59
N ALA A 257 30.62 -10.56 4.45
CA ALA A 257 31.46 -10.00 5.51
C ALA A 257 30.65 -9.25 6.58
N ARG A 258 29.35 -9.02 6.36
CA ARG A 258 28.50 -8.12 7.17
C ARG A 258 29.17 -6.77 7.40
N ARG A 259 29.69 -6.19 6.33
CA ARG A 259 30.38 -4.92 6.33
C ARG A 259 29.67 -3.95 5.41
N ALA A 260 29.47 -2.72 5.84
CA ALA A 260 28.83 -1.70 5.02
C ALA A 260 29.65 -0.41 4.96
N GLN A 261 29.53 0.30 3.85
CA GLN A 261 30.03 1.66 3.69
C GLN A 261 28.84 2.57 3.42
N VAL A 262 28.79 3.69 4.13
CA VAL A 262 27.83 4.76 3.89
C VAL A 262 28.61 5.97 3.39
N ARG A 263 28.44 6.28 2.11
CA ARG A 263 29.00 7.50 1.50
C ARG A 263 27.96 8.60 1.64
N VAL A 264 28.32 9.69 2.31
CA VAL A 264 27.41 10.81 2.55
C VAL A 264 27.86 11.99 1.70
N SER A 265 27.05 12.35 0.71
CA SER A 265 27.23 13.57 -0.06
C SER A 265 26.34 14.68 0.51
N THR A 266 26.92 15.83 0.82
CA THR A 266 26.21 16.94 1.47
C THR A 266 26.41 18.22 0.69
N GLN A 267 25.31 18.92 0.41
CA GLN A 267 25.32 20.26 -0.17
C GLN A 267 24.94 21.29 0.89
N LEU A 268 25.79 22.31 1.05
CA LEU A 268 25.62 23.40 1.99
C LEU A 268 25.46 24.74 1.27
N LEU A 269 24.58 25.59 1.78
CA LEU A 269 24.37 26.96 1.30
C LEU A 269 24.58 27.96 2.44
N GLY A 270 25.00 29.18 2.11
CA GLY A 270 25.23 30.28 3.06
C GLY A 270 26.71 30.62 3.26
N ASN A 271 27.03 31.34 4.34
CA ASN A 271 28.41 31.63 4.70
C ASN A 271 29.01 30.48 5.53
N LEU A 272 29.96 29.76 4.95
CA LEU A 272 30.53 28.55 5.52
C LEU A 272 31.86 28.78 6.28
N ALA A 273 32.35 30.02 6.33
CA ALA A 273 33.65 30.33 6.90
C ALA A 273 33.71 30.01 8.41
N GLY A 274 34.69 29.20 8.81
CA GLY A 274 34.90 28.82 10.21
C GLY A 274 33.87 27.84 10.77
N LEU A 275 33.08 27.20 9.92
CA LEU A 275 32.13 26.16 10.30
C LEU A 275 32.72 24.76 10.08
N THR A 276 32.27 23.79 10.87
CA THR A 276 32.57 22.38 10.67
C THR A 276 31.28 21.59 10.41
N LEU A 277 31.40 20.44 9.76
CA LEU A 277 30.32 19.52 9.49
C LEU A 277 30.64 18.19 10.18
N SER A 278 29.67 17.57 10.82
CA SER A 278 29.82 16.23 11.40
C SER A 278 28.74 15.30 10.86
N HIS A 279 29.13 14.06 10.53
CA HIS A 279 28.19 12.98 10.26
C HIS A 279 28.30 11.93 11.37
N THR A 280 27.18 11.64 12.02
CA THR A 280 27.08 10.67 13.11
C THR A 280 26.05 9.61 12.76
N LEU A 281 26.48 8.36 12.65
CA LEU A 281 25.61 7.22 12.39
C LEU A 281 25.34 6.46 13.69
N ARG A 282 24.06 6.30 14.04
CA ARG A 282 23.61 5.50 15.17
C ARG A 282 22.97 4.21 14.70
N GLY A 283 23.23 3.14 15.45
CA GLY A 283 22.64 1.82 15.21
C GLY A 283 21.17 1.74 15.59
N PRO A 284 20.49 0.63 15.27
CA PRO A 284 19.08 0.39 15.63
C PRO A 284 18.79 0.44 17.14
N ASP A 285 19.81 0.22 17.97
CA ASP A 285 19.77 0.31 19.44
C ASP A 285 20.12 1.71 19.98
N GLY A 286 20.37 2.67 19.09
CA GLY A 286 20.80 4.04 19.40
C GLY A 286 22.29 4.21 19.67
N ALA A 287 23.08 3.12 19.66
CA ALA A 287 24.51 3.16 19.90
C ALA A 287 25.25 3.91 18.79
N LEU A 288 26.35 4.58 19.13
CA LEU A 288 27.22 5.21 18.13
C LEU A 288 27.93 4.12 17.33
N VAL A 289 27.74 4.13 16.00
CA VAL A 289 28.33 3.15 15.09
C VAL A 289 29.52 3.74 14.35
N ALA A 290 29.36 4.95 13.82
CA ALA A 290 30.42 5.65 13.10
C ALA A 290 30.25 7.17 13.24
N HIS A 291 31.36 7.89 13.18
CA HIS A 291 31.39 9.34 13.26
C HIS A 291 32.56 9.90 12.44
N ILE A 292 32.35 11.04 11.80
CA ILE A 292 33.39 11.79 11.11
C ILE A 292 33.11 13.28 11.18
N ASP A 293 34.14 14.06 11.46
CA ASP A 293 34.16 15.51 11.35
C ASP A 293 34.83 15.92 10.03
N CYS A 294 34.32 16.97 9.42
CA CYS A 294 34.75 17.52 8.14
C CYS A 294 34.76 19.06 8.24
N ASP A 295 35.59 19.71 7.43
CA ASP A 295 35.45 21.15 7.21
C ASP A 295 34.17 21.42 6.40
N ALA A 296 33.41 22.44 6.80
CA ALA A 296 32.23 22.82 6.03
C ALA A 296 32.65 23.49 4.72
N SER A 297 32.10 23.00 3.61
CA SER A 297 32.26 23.60 2.28
C SER A 297 30.98 23.38 1.46
N ALA A 298 30.86 24.03 0.29
CA ALA A 298 29.62 23.97 -0.49
C ALA A 298 29.22 22.52 -0.87
N GLN A 299 30.21 21.64 -1.05
CA GLN A 299 30.02 20.21 -1.29
C GLN A 299 30.99 19.41 -0.42
N VAL A 300 30.47 18.52 0.41
CA VAL A 300 31.27 17.62 1.25
C VAL A 300 30.91 16.18 0.94
N ASN A 301 31.92 15.32 0.77
CA ASN A 301 31.75 13.87 0.66
C ASN A 301 32.48 13.19 1.81
N ALA A 302 31.76 12.40 2.58
CA ALA A 302 32.29 11.67 3.73
C ALA A 302 32.02 10.17 3.61
N HIS A 303 32.86 9.37 4.26
CA HIS A 303 32.76 7.91 4.23
C HIS A 303 32.71 7.37 5.65
N LEU A 304 31.64 6.63 5.96
CA LEU A 304 31.45 5.93 7.23
C LEU A 304 31.52 4.43 6.97
N VAL A 305 32.34 3.72 7.73
CA VAL A 305 32.47 2.25 7.64
C VAL A 305 31.79 1.63 8.85
N ILE A 306 30.96 0.63 8.60
CA ILE A 306 30.23 -0.12 9.62
C ILE A 306 30.74 -1.55 9.59
N GLU A 307 31.44 -1.92 10.65
CA GLU A 307 31.80 -3.32 10.93
C GLU A 307 30.62 -4.01 11.63
N ALA A 308 30.40 -5.30 11.36
CA ALA A 308 29.27 -6.07 11.89
C ALA A 308 27.89 -5.43 11.63
N ALA A 309 27.66 -4.99 10.40
CA ALA A 309 26.40 -4.40 9.95
C ALA A 309 25.20 -5.31 10.26
N GLN A 310 24.13 -4.69 10.75
CA GLN A 310 22.80 -5.31 10.87
C GLN A 310 22.04 -5.00 9.57
N LEU A 311 21.77 -6.04 8.80
CA LEU A 311 21.15 -5.87 7.48
C LEU A 311 19.63 -5.75 7.60
N TRP A 312 19.05 -4.83 6.84
CA TRP A 312 17.61 -4.71 6.69
C TRP A 312 17.08 -5.81 5.76
N TRP A 313 16.03 -6.51 6.19
CA TRP A 313 15.38 -7.56 5.43
C TRP A 313 13.90 -7.26 5.20
N PRO A 314 13.32 -7.63 4.05
CA PRO A 314 11.89 -7.60 3.87
C PRO A 314 11.22 -8.64 4.78
N ARG A 315 9.95 -8.41 5.05
CA ARG A 315 9.09 -9.28 5.84
C ARG A 315 9.12 -10.69 5.26
N GLY A 316 9.34 -11.66 6.14
CA GLY A 316 9.47 -13.07 5.80
C GLY A 316 10.91 -13.56 5.65
N LEU A 317 11.90 -12.66 5.52
CA LEU A 317 13.32 -13.05 5.44
C LEU A 317 14.13 -12.70 6.69
N GLY A 318 13.72 -11.71 7.48
CA GLY A 318 14.44 -11.29 8.69
C GLY A 318 13.85 -10.06 9.34
N ASP A 319 14.63 -9.43 10.22
CA ASP A 319 14.29 -8.19 10.92
C ASP A 319 14.59 -6.93 10.07
N GLN A 320 14.08 -5.78 10.51
CA GLN A 320 14.18 -4.48 9.83
C GLN A 320 15.05 -3.45 10.60
N PRO A 321 16.35 -3.71 10.86
CA PRO A 321 17.22 -2.71 11.49
C PRO A 321 17.32 -1.43 10.66
N LEU A 322 17.07 -0.29 11.31
CA LEU A 322 17.21 1.05 10.73
C LEU A 322 18.25 1.83 11.53
N TYR A 323 19.18 2.45 10.83
CA TYR A 323 20.21 3.33 11.39
C TYR A 323 19.77 4.78 11.25
N GLU A 324 20.23 5.65 12.16
CA GLU A 324 19.99 7.10 12.09
C GLU A 324 21.29 7.84 11.74
N LEU A 325 21.32 8.49 10.58
CA LEU A 325 22.38 9.39 10.17
C LEU A 325 22.01 10.82 10.56
N HIS A 326 22.71 11.37 11.54
CA HIS A 326 22.64 12.78 11.90
C HIS A 326 23.77 13.55 11.22
N THR A 327 23.40 14.55 10.42
CA THR A 327 24.33 15.48 9.78
C THR A 327 24.16 16.84 10.43
N CYS A 328 25.20 17.35 11.07
CA CYS A 328 25.15 18.61 11.84
C CYS A 328 26.25 19.56 11.38
N VAL A 329 25.90 20.83 11.16
CA VAL A 329 26.84 21.94 10.96
C VAL A 329 27.06 22.63 12.29
N HIS A 330 28.31 22.86 12.65
CA HIS A 330 28.71 23.45 13.92
C HIS A 330 29.43 24.78 13.74
N GLN A 331 29.22 25.67 14.70
CA GLN A 331 29.98 26.90 14.87
C GLN A 331 30.41 27.03 16.32
N ALA A 332 31.72 27.11 16.57
CA ALA A 332 32.28 27.19 17.92
C ALA A 332 31.67 26.15 18.89
N GLY A 333 31.41 24.93 18.40
CA GLY A 333 30.82 23.82 19.16
C GLY A 333 29.29 23.83 19.30
N SER A 334 28.57 24.81 18.73
CA SER A 334 27.10 24.85 18.72
C SER A 334 26.54 24.44 17.36
N VAL A 335 25.48 23.64 17.34
CA VAL A 335 24.79 23.24 16.09
C VAL A 335 24.00 24.41 15.50
N VAL A 336 24.22 24.71 14.22
CA VAL A 336 23.56 25.79 13.47
C VAL A 336 22.68 25.29 12.32
N ALA A 337 22.91 24.07 11.83
CA ALA A 337 22.01 23.38 10.91
C ALA A 337 22.10 21.87 11.16
N GLN A 338 20.99 21.16 11.00
CA GLN A 338 20.96 19.70 11.13
C GLN A 338 19.94 19.06 10.20
N ASP A 339 20.25 17.84 9.78
CA ASP A 339 19.37 16.94 9.03
C ASP A 339 19.53 15.53 9.61
N THR A 340 18.45 14.75 9.61
CA THR A 340 18.48 13.36 10.08
C THR A 340 17.81 12.46 9.06
N ARG A 341 18.51 11.37 8.68
CA ARG A 341 18.00 10.36 7.75
C ARG A 341 18.00 8.99 8.42
N ARG A 342 16.91 8.25 8.24
CA ARG A 342 16.86 6.84 8.59
C ARG A 342 17.23 6.00 7.38
N ILE A 343 18.15 5.05 7.54
CA ILE A 343 18.63 4.20 6.45
C ILE A 343 18.64 2.73 6.86
N GLY A 344 18.31 1.85 5.93
CA GLY A 344 18.49 0.40 6.07
C GLY A 344 19.67 -0.07 5.24
N LEU A 345 20.52 -0.92 5.81
CA LEU A 345 21.68 -1.47 5.10
C LEU A 345 21.26 -2.76 4.38
N ARG A 346 21.18 -2.73 3.06
CA ARG A 346 20.74 -3.87 2.24
C ARG A 346 21.21 -3.77 0.79
N THR A 347 21.30 -4.90 0.11
CA THR A 347 21.34 -4.97 -1.36
C THR A 347 19.98 -5.39 -1.89
N VAL A 348 19.58 -4.87 -3.06
CA VAL A 348 18.38 -5.29 -3.79
C VAL A 348 18.75 -5.46 -5.25
N ALA A 349 18.31 -6.55 -5.88
CA ALA A 349 18.51 -6.82 -7.30
C ALA A 349 17.23 -7.41 -7.93
N LEU A 350 17.07 -7.19 -9.24
CA LEU A 350 16.05 -7.85 -10.06
C LEU A 350 16.73 -8.94 -10.90
N VAL A 351 16.39 -10.19 -10.64
CA VAL A 351 16.95 -11.37 -11.31
C VAL A 351 16.12 -11.70 -12.54
N GLN A 352 16.75 -11.57 -13.71
CA GLN A 352 16.20 -11.91 -15.02
C GLN A 352 17.05 -12.99 -15.72
N ALA A 353 16.92 -14.23 -15.26
CA ALA A 353 17.69 -15.38 -15.76
C ALA A 353 16.80 -16.36 -16.52
N PRO A 354 17.34 -17.18 -17.45
CA PRO A 354 16.57 -18.24 -18.10
C PRO A 354 15.88 -19.17 -17.10
N VAL A 355 14.65 -19.57 -17.40
CA VAL A 355 13.86 -20.49 -16.54
C VAL A 355 14.02 -21.93 -17.04
N GLU A 356 14.44 -22.85 -16.17
CA GLU A 356 14.58 -24.27 -16.51
C GLU A 356 13.29 -24.85 -17.09
N GLY A 357 13.38 -25.41 -18.30
CA GLY A 357 12.27 -26.09 -18.97
C GLY A 357 11.22 -25.17 -19.59
N GLU A 358 11.41 -23.84 -19.57
CA GLU A 358 10.47 -22.86 -20.12
C GLU A 358 11.17 -21.76 -20.93
N ALA A 359 10.44 -21.13 -21.85
CA ALA A 359 10.96 -20.02 -22.65
C ALA A 359 11.03 -18.70 -21.85
N GLY A 360 11.96 -17.82 -22.20
CA GLY A 360 12.07 -16.48 -21.63
C GLY A 360 12.89 -16.41 -20.35
N THR A 361 12.66 -15.38 -19.53
CA THR A 361 13.48 -15.05 -18.35
C THR A 361 12.64 -14.83 -17.10
N SER A 362 13.20 -15.09 -15.93
CA SER A 362 12.57 -14.82 -14.65
C SER A 362 12.35 -13.32 -14.43
N PHE A 363 11.52 -13.01 -13.44
CA PHE A 363 11.41 -11.68 -12.87
C PHE A 363 11.26 -11.88 -11.35
N CYS A 364 12.40 -11.93 -10.65
CA CYS A 364 12.46 -12.26 -9.24
C CYS A 364 13.24 -11.18 -8.48
N PHE A 365 12.77 -10.77 -7.31
CA PHE A 365 13.55 -9.89 -6.44
C PHE A 365 14.52 -10.70 -5.59
N GLU A 366 15.75 -10.21 -5.48
CA GLU A 366 16.77 -10.71 -4.58
C GLU A 366 17.11 -9.61 -3.57
N VAL A 367 17.10 -9.95 -2.27
CA VAL A 367 17.53 -9.04 -1.20
C VAL A 367 18.63 -9.71 -0.40
N ASN A 368 19.76 -9.02 -0.24
CA ASN A 368 20.95 -9.53 0.45
C ASN A 368 21.39 -10.93 -0.05
N GLY A 369 21.35 -11.16 -1.36
CA GLY A 369 21.73 -12.45 -1.96
C GLY A 369 20.68 -13.56 -1.85
N GLN A 370 19.47 -13.25 -1.37
CA GLN A 370 18.38 -14.21 -1.27
C GLN A 370 17.17 -13.78 -2.11
N GLU A 371 16.89 -14.56 -3.15
CA GLU A 371 15.67 -14.46 -3.94
C GLU A 371 14.43 -14.75 -3.10
N VAL A 372 13.36 -13.99 -3.32
CA VAL A 372 12.11 -14.06 -2.54
C VAL A 372 10.88 -13.97 -3.45
N PHE A 373 9.88 -14.80 -3.16
CA PHE A 373 8.58 -14.66 -3.80
C PHE A 373 7.91 -13.38 -3.28
N ILE A 374 7.52 -12.52 -4.20
CA ILE A 374 6.78 -11.31 -3.85
C ILE A 374 5.29 -11.60 -3.78
N GLY A 375 4.72 -11.43 -2.59
CA GLY A 375 3.27 -11.44 -2.38
C GLY A 375 2.84 -10.10 -1.84
N GLY A 376 1.99 -9.38 -2.56
CA GLY A 376 1.69 -8.00 -2.22
C GLY A 376 0.43 -7.47 -2.86
N ALA A 377 0.29 -6.14 -2.88
CA ALA A 377 -0.87 -5.45 -3.44
C ALA A 377 -0.47 -4.12 -4.06
N ASN A 378 -1.33 -3.61 -4.95
CA ASN A 378 -1.26 -2.26 -5.47
C ASN A 378 -1.91 -1.28 -4.49
N TRP A 379 -1.18 -0.24 -4.13
CA TRP A 379 -1.60 0.87 -3.26
C TRP A 379 -2.07 2.05 -4.11
N ILE A 380 -3.26 2.56 -3.79
CA ILE A 380 -3.81 3.79 -4.34
C ILE A 380 -3.96 4.85 -3.25
N PRO A 381 -4.16 6.14 -3.56
CA PRO A 381 -4.45 7.16 -2.56
C PRO A 381 -5.63 6.74 -1.66
N ASP A 382 -5.48 6.87 -0.34
CA ASP A 382 -6.46 6.37 0.63
C ASP A 382 -7.67 7.32 0.83
N ASP A 383 -7.71 8.47 0.15
CA ASP A 383 -8.85 9.40 0.12
C ASP A 383 -8.77 10.30 -1.12
N ASN A 384 -9.88 10.89 -1.55
CA ASN A 384 -9.86 11.94 -2.58
C ASN A 384 -9.50 13.32 -2.00
N LEU A 385 -9.75 13.52 -0.70
CA LEU A 385 -9.38 14.71 0.05
C LEU A 385 -8.18 14.34 0.93
N LEU A 386 -6.98 14.49 0.39
CA LEU A 386 -5.73 13.98 0.97
C LEU A 386 -5.43 14.54 2.36
N GLU A 387 -5.97 15.70 2.73
CA GLU A 387 -5.89 16.25 4.08
C GLU A 387 -6.61 15.41 5.14
N ARG A 388 -7.50 14.49 4.76
CA ARG A 388 -8.14 13.52 5.66
C ARG A 388 -7.25 12.31 5.97
N VAL A 389 -6.19 12.12 5.20
CA VAL A 389 -5.28 10.98 5.34
C VAL A 389 -4.24 11.29 6.41
N THR A 390 -4.41 10.73 7.59
CA THR A 390 -3.48 10.93 8.71
C THR A 390 -2.32 9.92 8.67
N PRO A 391 -1.14 10.24 9.24
CA PRO A 391 -0.04 9.28 9.38
C PRO A 391 -0.46 7.97 10.08
N ALA A 392 -1.36 8.05 11.07
CA ALA A 392 -1.87 6.89 11.78
C ALA A 392 -2.74 6.00 10.88
N ARG A 393 -3.59 6.60 10.04
CA ARG A 393 -4.41 5.88 9.05
C ARG A 393 -3.55 5.15 8.03
N VAL A 394 -2.53 5.83 7.48
CA VAL A 394 -1.55 5.22 6.56
C VAL A 394 -0.84 4.04 7.23
N ARG A 395 -0.27 4.25 8.43
CA ARG A 395 0.41 3.18 9.17
C ARG A 395 -0.51 1.98 9.42
N ALA A 396 -1.78 2.21 9.74
CA ALA A 396 -2.75 1.15 9.96
C ALA A 396 -2.96 0.30 8.69
N ARG A 397 -3.11 0.92 7.52
CA ARG A 397 -3.24 0.20 6.23
C ARG A 397 -2.01 -0.61 5.89
N VAL A 398 -0.82 -0.03 6.06
CA VAL A 398 0.46 -0.72 5.83
C VAL A 398 0.63 -1.89 6.81
N ALA A 399 0.21 -1.72 8.08
CA ALA A 399 0.18 -2.81 9.06
C ALA A 399 -0.81 -3.92 8.70
N GLN A 400 -1.97 -3.58 8.12
CA GLN A 400 -2.92 -4.58 7.59
C GLN A 400 -2.31 -5.38 6.44
N ALA A 401 -1.54 -4.76 5.53
CA ALA A 401 -0.79 -5.48 4.50
C ALA A 401 0.26 -6.43 5.12
N ALA A 402 1.08 -5.91 6.06
CA ALA A 402 2.08 -6.70 6.78
C ALA A 402 1.48 -7.91 7.52
N ALA A 403 0.34 -7.72 8.18
CA ALA A 403 -0.38 -8.79 8.88
C ALA A 403 -0.98 -9.83 7.92
N GLY A 404 -1.19 -9.46 6.65
CA GLY A 404 -1.59 -10.35 5.55
C GLY A 404 -0.42 -11.15 4.95
N HIS A 405 0.75 -11.16 5.59
CA HIS A 405 1.99 -11.75 5.08
C HIS A 405 2.49 -11.15 3.75
N MET A 406 2.04 -9.94 3.41
CA MET A 406 2.54 -9.23 2.24
C MET A 406 3.95 -8.68 2.51
N ASN A 407 4.79 -8.66 1.47
CA ASN A 407 6.17 -8.17 1.53
C ASN A 407 6.49 -7.10 0.48
N MET A 408 5.51 -6.69 -0.33
CA MET A 408 5.65 -5.55 -1.25
C MET A 408 4.33 -4.80 -1.41
N LEU A 409 4.41 -3.47 -1.55
CA LEU A 409 3.34 -2.61 -2.03
C LEU A 409 3.81 -1.86 -3.27
N ARG A 410 2.98 -1.83 -4.31
CA ARG A 410 3.20 -0.99 -5.49
C ARG A 410 2.43 0.32 -5.36
N VAL A 411 3.13 1.44 -5.24
CA VAL A 411 2.53 2.78 -5.28
C VAL A 411 2.20 3.08 -6.74
N TRP A 412 0.93 2.94 -7.09
CA TRP A 412 0.43 2.99 -8.47
C TRP A 412 0.50 4.39 -9.10
N GLY A 413 0.89 4.46 -10.38
CA GLY A 413 1.28 5.67 -11.09
C GLY A 413 0.20 6.73 -11.33
N GLY A 414 -1.10 6.46 -11.17
CA GLY A 414 -2.10 7.53 -11.32
C GLY A 414 -2.47 8.23 -10.00
N GLY A 415 -1.83 7.85 -8.89
CA GLY A 415 -2.01 8.43 -7.57
C GLY A 415 -1.07 9.60 -7.28
N ILE A 416 -0.36 9.50 -6.16
CA ILE A 416 0.62 10.48 -5.67
C ILE A 416 1.91 9.77 -5.25
N TYR A 417 3.04 10.48 -5.20
CA TYR A 417 4.17 10.03 -4.40
C TYR A 417 3.74 10.16 -2.94
N GLU A 418 3.75 9.07 -2.20
CA GLU A 418 3.11 9.01 -0.89
C GLU A 418 3.79 9.87 0.18
N SER A 419 3.12 10.01 1.32
CA SER A 419 3.64 10.72 2.48
C SER A 419 4.88 10.04 3.09
N GLU A 420 5.71 10.78 3.83
CA GLU A 420 6.85 10.18 4.56
C GLU A 420 6.37 9.05 5.49
N ALA A 421 5.18 9.19 6.10
CA ALA A 421 4.57 8.19 6.98
C ALA A 421 4.32 6.83 6.31
N PHE A 422 4.04 6.81 5.00
CA PHE A 422 3.91 5.58 4.22
C PHE A 422 5.24 4.85 4.12
N TYR A 423 6.28 5.53 3.62
CA TYR A 423 7.60 4.93 3.45
C TYR A 423 8.24 4.57 4.80
N ASP A 424 8.03 5.39 5.83
CA ASP A 424 8.40 5.08 7.21
C ASP A 424 7.77 3.77 7.70
N ALA A 425 6.47 3.60 7.47
CA ALA A 425 5.77 2.36 7.85
C ALA A 425 6.29 1.15 7.05
N CYS A 426 6.56 1.30 5.76
CA CYS A 426 7.12 0.24 4.92
C CYS A 426 8.55 -0.14 5.36
N ASP A 427 9.40 0.85 5.66
CA ASP A 427 10.76 0.67 6.18
C ASP A 427 10.72 -0.12 7.50
N GLU A 428 9.82 0.24 8.41
CA GLU A 428 9.71 -0.38 9.75
C GLU A 428 9.04 -1.75 9.73
N LEU A 429 8.07 -1.98 8.84
CA LEU A 429 7.27 -3.20 8.80
C LEU A 429 7.79 -4.22 7.78
N GLY A 430 8.82 -3.86 7.00
CA GLY A 430 9.51 -4.76 6.08
C GLY A 430 8.79 -4.95 4.75
N LEU A 431 7.99 -3.98 4.28
CA LEU A 431 7.39 -4.07 2.96
C LEU A 431 8.27 -3.35 1.95
N LEU A 432 8.69 -4.05 0.90
CA LEU A 432 9.33 -3.43 -0.25
C LEU A 432 8.34 -2.48 -0.95
N VAL A 433 8.85 -1.44 -1.58
CA VAL A 433 8.06 -0.48 -2.34
C VAL A 433 8.48 -0.53 -3.81
N TRP A 434 7.51 -0.84 -4.67
CA TRP A 434 7.57 -0.57 -6.09
C TRP A 434 6.97 0.82 -6.31
N GLN A 435 7.78 1.77 -6.76
CA GLN A 435 7.35 3.16 -6.93
C GLN A 435 7.19 3.50 -8.41
N ASP A 436 5.96 3.68 -8.86
CA ASP A 436 5.72 4.27 -10.18
C ASP A 436 6.02 5.77 -10.15
N PHE A 437 6.60 6.31 -11.22
CA PHE A 437 6.45 7.71 -11.58
C PHE A 437 4.99 7.95 -11.97
N LEU A 438 4.50 9.18 -11.79
CA LEU A 438 3.06 9.42 -11.79
C LEU A 438 2.44 9.52 -13.19
N PHE A 439 2.43 8.42 -13.92
CA PHE A 439 1.83 8.23 -15.24
C PHE A 439 0.94 6.99 -15.21
N ALA A 440 -0.27 7.09 -15.77
CA ALA A 440 -1.16 5.94 -15.84
C ALA A 440 -2.16 5.98 -17.01
N CYS A 441 -2.25 4.83 -17.69
CA CYS A 441 -3.20 4.45 -18.73
C CYS A 441 -3.40 5.54 -19.78
N GLY A 442 -2.33 6.10 -20.32
CA GLY A 442 -2.41 7.12 -21.36
C GLY A 442 -1.13 7.31 -22.18
N MET A 443 -1.29 7.74 -23.43
CA MET A 443 -0.17 8.07 -24.30
C MET A 443 0.30 9.52 -24.07
N TYR A 444 1.04 9.75 -22.98
CA TYR A 444 1.50 11.09 -22.57
C TYR A 444 2.36 11.80 -23.64
N PRO A 445 2.37 13.15 -23.68
CA PRO A 445 3.30 13.91 -24.49
C PRO A 445 4.75 13.80 -23.97
N ALA A 446 5.72 14.10 -24.84
CA ALA A 446 7.13 14.24 -24.45
C ALA A 446 7.78 15.46 -25.14
N ASN A 447 7.00 16.53 -25.38
CA ASN A 447 7.57 17.78 -25.89
C ASN A 447 8.49 18.43 -24.83
N PRO A 448 9.43 19.32 -25.21
CA PRO A 448 10.43 19.85 -24.29
C PRO A 448 9.87 20.53 -23.02
N ALA A 449 8.72 21.21 -23.12
CA ALA A 449 8.09 21.86 -21.97
C ALA A 449 7.50 20.84 -21.00
N PHE A 450 6.84 19.80 -21.52
CA PHE A 450 6.33 18.70 -20.70
C PHE A 450 7.46 17.88 -20.08
N GLU A 451 8.51 17.57 -20.85
CA GLU A 451 9.70 16.89 -20.34
C GLU A 451 10.33 17.68 -19.19
N ALA A 452 10.53 19.00 -19.33
CA ALA A 452 11.14 19.82 -18.29
C ALA A 452 10.37 19.76 -16.95
N THR A 453 9.04 19.80 -16.98
CA THR A 453 8.24 19.69 -15.74
C THR A 453 8.28 18.28 -15.15
N VAL A 454 8.27 17.24 -15.99
CA VAL A 454 8.40 15.84 -15.57
C VAL A 454 9.77 15.61 -14.91
N MET A 455 10.85 16.13 -15.48
CA MET A 455 12.19 15.94 -14.92
C MET A 455 12.38 16.67 -13.59
N ALA A 456 11.77 17.85 -13.41
CA ALA A 456 11.77 18.55 -12.12
C ALA A 456 11.02 17.75 -11.03
N GLU A 457 9.85 17.19 -11.37
CA GLU A 457 9.08 16.31 -10.50
C GLU A 457 9.86 15.04 -10.15
N ALA A 458 10.38 14.34 -11.15
CA ALA A 458 11.12 13.10 -10.96
C ALA A 458 12.38 13.32 -10.10
N ALA A 459 13.11 14.41 -10.32
CA ALA A 459 14.26 14.77 -9.50
C ALA A 459 13.85 15.00 -8.04
N ALA A 460 12.75 15.71 -7.78
CA ALA A 460 12.26 15.95 -6.44
C ALA A 460 11.85 14.64 -5.73
N ALA A 461 11.10 13.77 -6.43
CA ALA A 461 10.68 12.48 -5.90
C ALA A 461 11.87 11.56 -5.60
N VAL A 462 12.81 11.41 -6.54
CA VAL A 462 13.99 10.54 -6.36
C VAL A 462 14.87 11.05 -5.22
N LYS A 463 15.15 12.36 -5.15
CA LYS A 463 15.95 12.93 -4.05
C LYS A 463 15.30 12.71 -2.69
N ARG A 464 13.96 12.85 -2.62
CA ARG A 464 13.19 12.62 -1.40
C ARG A 464 13.24 11.15 -0.96
N LEU A 465 13.10 10.21 -1.88
CA LEU A 465 12.85 8.80 -1.57
C LEU A 465 14.06 7.86 -1.68
N ARG A 466 15.16 8.25 -2.32
CA ARG A 466 16.32 7.36 -2.56
C ARG A 466 17.01 6.81 -1.31
N HIS A 467 16.79 7.40 -0.14
CA HIS A 467 17.36 6.94 1.12
C HIS A 467 16.55 5.81 1.79
N ARG A 468 15.34 5.52 1.28
CA ARG A 468 14.39 4.58 1.88
C ARG A 468 14.90 3.14 1.81
N ALA A 469 14.79 2.43 2.92
CA ALA A 469 15.21 1.03 3.00
C ALA A 469 14.31 0.15 2.13
N SER A 470 13.01 0.43 2.19
CA SER A 470 11.92 -0.29 1.51
C SER A 470 11.89 -0.10 0.00
N LEU A 471 12.36 1.04 -0.53
CA LEU A 471 12.30 1.33 -1.96
C LEU A 471 13.14 0.33 -2.77
N ALA A 472 12.47 -0.50 -3.55
CA ALA A 472 13.07 -1.60 -4.31
C ALA A 472 13.27 -1.26 -5.78
N ILE A 473 12.29 -0.59 -6.40
CA ILE A 473 12.26 -0.35 -7.84
C ILE A 473 11.54 0.96 -8.16
N TRP A 474 12.06 1.69 -9.15
CA TRP A 474 11.36 2.77 -9.84
C TRP A 474 10.75 2.26 -11.13
N CYS A 475 9.48 2.59 -11.38
CA CYS A 475 8.78 2.21 -12.59
C CYS A 475 8.29 3.44 -13.36
N GLY A 476 8.43 3.47 -14.68
CA GLY A 476 8.15 4.65 -15.49
C GLY A 476 6.67 5.04 -15.58
N ASN A 477 5.76 4.07 -15.61
CA ASN A 477 4.31 4.30 -15.76
C ASN A 477 3.48 3.05 -15.42
N ASN A 478 2.16 3.24 -15.32
CA ASN A 478 1.16 2.19 -15.35
C ASN A 478 0.49 2.08 -16.73
N GLU A 479 0.60 0.92 -17.39
CA GLU A 479 -0.15 0.49 -18.58
C GLU A 479 -0.07 1.39 -19.83
N ASP A 480 0.84 2.37 -19.90
CA ASP A 480 0.91 3.25 -21.06
C ASP A 480 1.37 2.48 -22.32
N TYR A 481 2.23 1.47 -22.15
CA TYR A 481 2.59 0.53 -23.23
C TYR A 481 1.37 -0.26 -23.72
N ALA A 482 0.57 -0.81 -22.81
CA ALA A 482 -0.64 -1.55 -23.16
C ALA A 482 -1.70 -0.66 -23.85
N VAL A 483 -1.80 0.61 -23.46
CA VAL A 483 -2.64 1.60 -24.17
C VAL A 483 -2.12 1.83 -25.58
N ALA A 484 -0.81 2.05 -25.76
CA ALA A 484 -0.22 2.25 -27.08
C ALA A 484 -0.38 1.01 -27.98
N GLU A 485 -0.20 -0.19 -27.44
CA GLU A 485 -0.44 -1.46 -28.12
C GLU A 485 -1.90 -1.61 -28.56
N SER A 486 -2.86 -1.22 -27.72
CA SER A 486 -4.30 -1.33 -28.02
C SER A 486 -4.76 -0.51 -29.24
N VAL A 487 -3.95 0.46 -29.67
CA VAL A 487 -4.21 1.29 -30.86
C VAL A 487 -3.15 1.12 -31.95
N GLY A 488 -2.28 0.11 -31.83
CA GLY A 488 -1.25 -0.17 -32.83
C GLY A 488 -0.12 0.86 -32.91
N ALA A 489 0.09 1.64 -31.84
CA ALA A 489 1.18 2.63 -31.74
C ALA A 489 2.47 2.04 -31.13
N HIS A 490 2.41 0.81 -30.62
CA HIS A 490 3.56 0.06 -30.11
C HIS A 490 3.37 -1.45 -30.33
N GLY A 491 4.46 -2.21 -30.34
CA GLY A 491 4.48 -3.66 -30.48
C GLY A 491 5.24 -4.16 -31.72
N PRO A 492 5.22 -5.50 -31.97
CA PRO A 492 5.99 -6.12 -33.05
C PRO A 492 5.69 -5.54 -34.42
N GLY A 493 6.75 -5.11 -35.12
CA GLY A 493 6.64 -4.55 -36.48
C GLY A 493 6.11 -3.10 -36.55
N ILE A 494 5.85 -2.45 -35.42
CA ILE A 494 5.46 -1.04 -35.38
C ILE A 494 6.70 -0.15 -35.34
N ALA A 495 6.75 0.85 -36.22
CA ALA A 495 7.86 1.80 -36.28
C ALA A 495 7.94 2.67 -35.01
N PRO A 496 9.15 2.99 -34.52
CA PRO A 496 9.29 3.89 -33.38
C PRO A 496 8.74 5.29 -33.70
N GLY A 497 8.31 6.01 -32.65
CA GLY A 497 7.89 7.41 -32.75
C GLY A 497 6.37 7.66 -32.73
N GLN A 498 5.52 6.63 -32.65
CA GLN A 498 4.07 6.80 -32.46
C GLN A 498 3.65 6.88 -30.98
N PHE A 499 4.60 6.68 -30.07
CA PHE A 499 4.40 6.70 -28.62
C PHE A 499 5.48 7.59 -27.98
N ASP A 500 5.22 8.90 -27.95
CA ASP A 500 6.17 9.95 -27.54
C ASP A 500 6.78 9.68 -26.15
N ALA A 501 5.95 9.27 -25.18
CA ALA A 501 6.37 9.10 -23.79
C ALA A 501 7.44 8.01 -23.60
N ARG A 502 7.71 7.15 -24.59
CA ARG A 502 8.89 6.25 -24.57
C ARG A 502 10.20 7.00 -24.37
N LEU A 503 10.30 8.23 -24.87
CA LEU A 503 11.46 9.09 -24.59
C LEU A 503 11.65 9.28 -23.07
N LEU A 504 10.56 9.55 -22.35
CA LEU A 504 10.59 9.69 -20.90
C LEU A 504 10.96 8.36 -20.23
N TYR A 505 10.28 7.29 -20.62
CA TYR A 505 10.33 5.99 -19.94
C TYR A 505 11.60 5.18 -20.21
N GLU A 506 12.19 5.29 -21.40
CA GLU A 506 13.35 4.48 -21.79
C GLU A 506 14.66 5.27 -21.78
N GLN A 507 14.61 6.61 -21.73
CA GLN A 507 15.82 7.45 -21.77
C GLN A 507 15.92 8.45 -20.60
N ARG A 508 14.90 9.29 -20.38
CA ARG A 508 15.03 10.40 -19.43
C ARG A 508 14.96 9.98 -17.97
N LEU A 509 13.89 9.30 -17.57
CA LEU A 509 13.71 8.80 -16.20
C LEU A 509 14.79 7.79 -15.78
N PRO A 510 15.20 6.79 -16.60
CA PRO A 510 16.29 5.91 -16.22
C PRO A 510 17.62 6.64 -16.05
N ALA A 511 17.94 7.60 -16.93
CA ALA A 511 19.16 8.39 -16.79
C ALA A 511 19.17 9.23 -15.49
N LEU A 512 18.02 9.84 -15.16
CA LEU A 512 17.87 10.58 -13.90
C LEU A 512 17.98 9.66 -12.68
N CYS A 513 17.42 8.45 -12.72
CA CYS A 513 17.58 7.47 -11.63
C CYS A 513 19.04 7.03 -11.49
N ALA A 514 19.73 6.78 -12.60
CA ALA A 514 21.14 6.41 -12.60
C ALA A 514 22.04 7.53 -12.03
N GLU A 515 21.70 8.79 -12.31
CA GLU A 515 22.41 9.96 -11.76
C GLU A 515 22.13 10.15 -10.26
N LEU A 516 20.85 10.17 -9.86
CA LEU A 516 20.44 10.58 -8.52
C LEU A 516 20.37 9.45 -7.50
N HIS A 517 20.17 8.21 -7.95
CA HIS A 517 20.10 7.00 -7.12
C HIS A 517 20.82 5.84 -7.83
N PRO A 518 22.16 5.93 -7.98
CA PRO A 518 22.94 4.92 -8.70
C PRO A 518 22.79 3.55 -8.03
N GLY A 519 22.64 2.51 -8.86
CA GLY A 519 22.41 1.14 -8.41
C GLY A 519 20.94 0.79 -8.11
N SER A 520 20.01 1.77 -8.19
CA SER A 520 18.59 1.47 -8.12
C SER A 520 18.11 0.69 -9.35
N ILE A 521 17.09 -0.15 -9.15
CA ILE A 521 16.41 -0.85 -10.24
C ILE A 521 15.44 0.15 -10.88
N TYR A 522 15.47 0.21 -12.20
CA TYR A 522 14.53 0.99 -13.01
C TYR A 522 13.80 0.08 -14.00
N TRP A 523 12.49 0.25 -14.13
CA TRP A 523 11.62 -0.50 -15.02
C TRP A 523 10.80 0.44 -15.91
N PRO A 524 10.80 0.30 -17.26
CA PRO A 524 10.16 1.30 -18.13
C PRO A 524 8.65 1.50 -17.95
N GLY A 525 7.91 0.45 -17.60
CA GLY A 525 6.46 0.52 -17.35
C GLY A 525 5.93 -0.77 -16.75
N SER A 526 4.73 -0.75 -16.19
CA SER A 526 4.05 -1.93 -15.64
C SER A 526 2.69 -2.07 -16.33
N PRO A 527 2.47 -3.08 -17.19
CA PRO A 527 3.41 -4.14 -17.56
C PRO A 527 4.40 -3.70 -18.65
N TRP A 528 5.57 -4.33 -18.68
CA TRP A 528 6.55 -4.16 -19.75
C TRP A 528 7.35 -5.44 -20.00
N THR A 529 7.66 -5.71 -21.28
CA THR A 529 8.47 -6.87 -21.68
C THR A 529 9.77 -6.41 -22.34
N PRO A 530 10.94 -6.90 -21.89
CA PRO A 530 12.21 -6.60 -22.56
C PRO A 530 12.23 -7.08 -24.01
N GLY A 531 12.66 -6.21 -24.94
CA GLY A 531 12.75 -6.57 -26.36
C GLY A 531 13.15 -5.45 -27.33
N GLY A 532 13.20 -4.19 -26.88
CA GLY A 532 13.54 -3.04 -27.72
C GLY A 532 12.43 -2.64 -28.70
N ASP A 533 12.77 -1.83 -29.70
CA ASP A 533 11.83 -1.41 -30.75
C ASP A 533 11.29 -2.60 -31.52
N GLY A 534 9.96 -2.73 -31.58
CA GLY A 534 9.32 -3.90 -32.20
C GLY A 534 9.46 -5.20 -31.39
N GLY A 535 9.79 -5.09 -30.10
CA GLY A 535 9.82 -6.20 -29.16
C GLY A 535 8.43 -6.80 -28.88
N PRO A 536 8.36 -7.84 -28.02
CA PRO A 536 7.10 -8.47 -27.65
C PRO A 536 6.12 -7.47 -27.03
N LEU A 537 4.83 -7.83 -27.06
CA LEU A 537 3.80 -7.06 -26.37
C LEU A 537 4.01 -7.13 -24.86
N SER A 538 3.57 -6.09 -24.15
CA SER A 538 3.55 -6.02 -22.68
C SER A 538 2.76 -7.15 -22.01
N SER A 539 1.93 -7.88 -22.76
CA SER A 539 1.20 -9.06 -22.30
C SER A 539 1.96 -10.39 -22.44
N ASP A 540 3.21 -10.38 -22.91
CA ASP A 540 4.01 -11.61 -23.08
C ASP A 540 4.22 -12.31 -21.71
N PRO A 541 3.82 -13.57 -21.56
CA PRO A 541 3.91 -14.27 -20.27
C PRO A 541 5.32 -14.78 -19.95
N THR A 542 6.27 -14.68 -20.88
CA THR A 542 7.57 -15.35 -20.82
C THR A 542 8.70 -14.48 -20.27
N ALA A 543 8.54 -13.16 -20.21
CA ALA A 543 9.52 -12.22 -19.66
C ALA A 543 8.84 -10.95 -19.12
N GLY A 544 9.47 -10.32 -18.11
CA GLY A 544 8.95 -9.09 -17.52
C GLY A 544 7.78 -9.30 -16.56
N ASP A 545 7.08 -8.22 -16.22
CA ASP A 545 5.85 -8.26 -15.45
C ASP A 545 4.62 -8.22 -16.37
N ARG A 546 3.48 -8.68 -15.86
CA ARG A 546 2.23 -8.79 -16.61
C ARG A 546 1.03 -8.36 -15.76
N HIS A 547 0.08 -7.68 -16.41
CA HIS A 547 -1.25 -7.42 -15.86
C HIS A 547 -2.23 -8.48 -16.40
N SER A 548 -2.70 -9.36 -15.51
CA SER A 548 -3.53 -10.51 -15.86
C SER A 548 -5.02 -10.19 -15.71
N TRP A 549 -5.53 -9.44 -16.69
CA TRP A 549 -6.89 -8.91 -16.71
C TRP A 549 -7.88 -9.77 -17.51
N GLU A 550 -7.48 -10.96 -17.97
CA GLU A 550 -8.32 -11.92 -18.72
C GLU A 550 -9.50 -12.45 -17.91
N VAL A 551 -9.35 -12.51 -16.59
CA VAL A 551 -10.45 -12.78 -15.67
C VAL A 551 -11.35 -11.54 -15.67
N TRP A 552 -11.01 -10.42 -15.04
CA TRP A 552 -12.01 -9.36 -14.87
C TRP A 552 -12.35 -8.51 -16.13
N HIS A 553 -11.37 -7.89 -16.80
CA HIS A 553 -11.62 -6.85 -17.83
C HIS A 553 -11.76 -7.38 -19.26
N GLN A 554 -11.05 -8.46 -19.62
CA GLN A 554 -11.01 -8.91 -21.02
C GLN A 554 -12.03 -10.03 -21.29
N GLN A 555 -11.61 -11.28 -21.44
CA GLN A 555 -12.47 -12.39 -21.87
C GLN A 555 -13.48 -12.85 -20.81
N MET A 556 -13.41 -12.31 -19.59
CA MET A 556 -14.28 -12.72 -18.48
C MET A 556 -14.14 -14.20 -18.15
N LEU A 557 -12.89 -14.69 -18.13
CA LEU A 557 -12.61 -16.09 -17.81
C LEU A 557 -13.14 -16.44 -16.41
N PRO A 558 -13.62 -17.68 -16.19
CA PRO A 558 -13.90 -18.20 -14.86
C PRO A 558 -12.69 -18.02 -13.93
N TYR A 559 -12.91 -17.56 -12.69
CA TYR A 559 -11.80 -17.30 -11.75
C TYR A 559 -10.98 -18.56 -11.43
N GLN A 560 -11.56 -19.75 -11.59
CA GLN A 560 -10.86 -21.03 -11.40
C GLN A 560 -9.68 -21.20 -12.36
N ARG A 561 -9.66 -20.45 -13.47
CA ARG A 561 -8.65 -20.52 -14.54
C ARG A 561 -7.50 -19.51 -14.35
N TYR A 562 -7.34 -18.89 -13.18
CA TYR A 562 -6.18 -18.01 -12.93
C TYR A 562 -4.83 -18.69 -13.22
N GLU A 563 -4.73 -20.02 -13.11
CA GLU A 563 -3.49 -20.74 -13.45
C GLU A 563 -3.09 -20.65 -14.94
N GLU A 564 -4.02 -20.31 -15.82
CA GLU A 564 -3.79 -20.16 -17.26
C GLU A 564 -3.28 -18.76 -17.65
N VAL A 565 -3.43 -17.78 -16.76
CA VAL A 565 -3.14 -16.37 -17.02
C VAL A 565 -2.00 -15.84 -16.16
N GLN A 566 -1.01 -16.69 -15.89
CA GLN A 566 0.22 -16.34 -15.18
C GLN A 566 1.20 -15.53 -16.05
N GLY A 567 2.16 -14.86 -15.42
CA GLY A 567 3.34 -14.26 -16.06
C GLY A 567 4.57 -14.49 -15.20
N ARG A 568 5.75 -14.02 -15.61
CA ARG A 568 6.97 -14.16 -14.81
C ARG A 568 6.90 -13.37 -13.50
N PHE A 569 6.12 -12.30 -13.49
CA PHE A 569 5.63 -11.61 -12.31
C PHE A 569 4.25 -11.02 -12.65
N VAL A 570 3.25 -11.24 -11.80
CA VAL A 570 1.90 -10.71 -12.04
C VAL A 570 1.71 -9.44 -11.21
N SER A 571 1.98 -8.28 -11.79
CA SER A 571 1.97 -6.96 -11.13
C SER A 571 0.56 -6.38 -10.95
N GLU A 572 -0.43 -6.86 -11.72
CA GLU A 572 -1.84 -6.61 -11.47
C GLU A 572 -2.73 -7.79 -11.84
N PHE A 573 -3.74 -8.03 -11.02
CA PHE A 573 -4.88 -8.92 -11.25
C PHE A 573 -5.91 -8.66 -10.14
N GLY A 574 -7.19 -8.90 -10.38
CA GLY A 574 -8.19 -8.67 -9.35
C GLY A 574 -9.59 -9.19 -9.68
N MET A 575 -10.44 -9.18 -8.66
CA MET A 575 -11.89 -9.37 -8.74
C MET A 575 -12.58 -8.30 -7.89
N GLN A 576 -13.65 -7.67 -8.37
CA GLN A 576 -14.38 -6.70 -7.55
C GLN A 576 -15.22 -7.37 -6.46
N SER A 577 -15.45 -6.63 -5.37
CA SER A 577 -16.49 -6.91 -4.40
C SER A 577 -17.01 -5.64 -3.75
N HIS A 578 -18.16 -5.75 -3.09
CA HIS A 578 -18.72 -4.64 -2.30
C HIS A 578 -17.86 -4.33 -1.07
N ALA A 579 -17.85 -3.05 -0.66
CA ALA A 579 -17.43 -2.65 0.68
C ALA A 579 -18.28 -3.31 1.78
N SER A 580 -17.83 -3.20 3.04
CA SER A 580 -18.61 -3.69 4.17
C SER A 580 -19.99 -3.01 4.28
N LEU A 581 -20.93 -3.69 4.92
CA LEU A 581 -22.26 -3.13 5.19
C LEU A 581 -22.20 -1.83 6.00
N ALA A 582 -21.21 -1.68 6.89
CA ALA A 582 -21.01 -0.47 7.66
C ALA A 582 -20.77 0.73 6.73
N VAL A 583 -19.79 0.62 5.83
CA VAL A 583 -19.46 1.65 4.85
C VAL A 583 -20.64 1.94 3.91
N LEU A 584 -21.32 0.90 3.42
CA LEU A 584 -22.48 1.09 2.54
C LEU A 584 -23.68 1.73 3.25
N HIS A 585 -23.90 1.45 4.55
CA HIS A 585 -24.97 2.10 5.30
C HIS A 585 -24.70 3.60 5.51
N GLU A 586 -23.44 4.01 5.59
CA GLU A 586 -23.07 5.43 5.68
C GLU A 586 -23.21 6.15 4.33
N ALA A 587 -22.81 5.48 3.25
CA ALA A 587 -22.85 6.05 1.90
C ALA A 587 -24.25 6.06 1.27
N LEU A 588 -25.04 5.01 1.49
CA LEU A 588 -26.30 4.78 0.76
C LEU A 588 -27.54 5.26 1.54
N PRO A 589 -28.47 5.99 0.88
CA PRO A 589 -29.79 6.31 1.43
C PRO A 589 -30.54 5.04 1.86
N LYS A 590 -31.30 5.09 2.95
CA LYS A 590 -32.01 3.92 3.51
C LYS A 590 -32.90 3.20 2.50
N ALA A 591 -33.57 3.96 1.62
CA ALA A 591 -34.46 3.41 0.58
C ALA A 591 -33.71 2.67 -0.54
N GLU A 592 -32.41 2.93 -0.72
CA GLU A 592 -31.56 2.36 -1.77
C GLU A 592 -30.64 1.24 -1.23
N ARG A 593 -30.91 0.71 -0.03
CA ARG A 593 -30.13 -0.37 0.59
C ARG A 593 -30.62 -1.75 0.13
N TYR A 594 -30.57 -1.98 -1.17
CA TYR A 594 -30.89 -3.27 -1.81
C TYR A 594 -29.91 -3.52 -2.97
N PRO A 595 -29.71 -4.79 -3.40
CA PRO A 595 -28.81 -5.11 -4.51
C PRO A 595 -29.17 -4.34 -5.77
N GLU A 596 -28.16 -3.87 -6.51
CA GLU A 596 -28.36 -3.18 -7.80
C GLU A 596 -29.20 -1.89 -7.72
N SER A 597 -29.27 -1.26 -6.54
CA SER A 597 -29.89 0.06 -6.40
C SER A 597 -29.13 1.13 -7.18
N ARG A 598 -29.79 2.25 -7.46
CA ARG A 598 -29.19 3.34 -8.26
C ARG A 598 -27.93 3.87 -7.60
N THR A 599 -28.00 4.11 -6.28
CA THR A 599 -26.83 4.63 -5.56
C THR A 599 -25.75 3.58 -5.42
N LEU A 600 -26.11 2.30 -5.26
CA LEU A 600 -25.08 1.26 -5.17
C LEU A 600 -24.32 1.11 -6.50
N MET A 601 -25.03 1.13 -7.62
CA MET A 601 -24.42 1.13 -8.96
C MET A 601 -23.59 2.39 -9.21
N TRP A 602 -24.00 3.55 -8.68
CA TRP A 602 -23.24 4.80 -8.80
C TRP A 602 -21.83 4.70 -8.19
N HIS A 603 -21.72 3.95 -7.10
CA HIS A 603 -20.47 3.68 -6.38
C HIS A 603 -19.66 2.51 -6.99
N ASN A 604 -20.07 1.95 -8.13
CA ASN A 604 -19.26 1.06 -8.96
C ASN A 604 -18.81 1.81 -10.21
N LYS A 605 -17.53 2.15 -10.29
CA LYS A 605 -16.94 2.90 -11.41
C LYS A 605 -16.28 2.03 -12.48
N ALA A 606 -16.29 0.70 -12.32
CA ALA A 606 -15.52 -0.16 -13.21
C ALA A 606 -15.97 -0.06 -14.65
N GLY A 607 -15.02 0.18 -15.55
CA GLY A 607 -15.23 0.26 -17.00
C GLY A 607 -14.40 1.38 -17.62
N SER A 608 -13.96 1.19 -18.86
CA SER A 608 -13.31 2.25 -19.66
C SER A 608 -14.35 2.94 -20.53
N GLY A 609 -14.80 4.12 -20.10
CA GLY A 609 -15.86 4.89 -20.76
C GLY A 609 -17.17 4.87 -19.96
N GLU A 610 -17.96 3.81 -20.09
CA GLU A 610 -19.22 3.63 -19.36
C GLU A 610 -19.08 2.53 -18.29
N PRO A 611 -19.52 2.74 -17.04
CA PRO A 611 -19.42 1.72 -16.00
C PRO A 611 -20.18 0.44 -16.33
N ASP A 612 -19.47 -0.69 -16.40
CA ASP A 612 -20.00 -2.03 -16.67
C ASP A 612 -19.70 -3.05 -15.55
N GLY A 613 -19.02 -2.63 -14.48
CA GLY A 613 -18.58 -3.50 -13.37
C GLY A 613 -19.70 -4.32 -12.72
N HIS A 614 -20.90 -3.76 -12.59
CA HIS A 614 -22.08 -4.47 -12.07
C HIS A 614 -22.46 -5.67 -12.94
N ARG A 615 -22.37 -5.54 -14.28
CA ARG A 615 -22.65 -6.64 -15.22
C ARG A 615 -21.60 -7.74 -15.11
N ARG A 616 -20.33 -7.33 -14.99
CA ARG A 616 -19.21 -8.27 -14.80
C ARG A 616 -19.37 -9.07 -13.53
N LEU A 617 -19.65 -8.39 -12.42
CA LEU A 617 -19.89 -9.02 -11.14
C LEU A 617 -21.08 -9.98 -11.18
N ALA A 618 -22.17 -9.60 -11.86
CA ALA A 618 -23.33 -10.46 -12.05
C ALA A 618 -23.01 -11.76 -12.79
N VAL A 619 -22.12 -11.76 -13.79
CA VAL A 619 -21.66 -12.98 -14.49
C VAL A 619 -20.96 -13.92 -13.51
N TYR A 620 -19.98 -13.42 -12.74
CA TYR A 620 -19.26 -14.26 -11.78
C TYR A 620 -20.16 -14.82 -10.69
N MET A 621 -21.13 -14.03 -10.23
CA MET A 621 -22.15 -14.51 -9.29
C MET A 621 -23.02 -15.59 -9.94
N ALA A 622 -23.56 -15.36 -11.13
CA ALA A 622 -24.43 -16.30 -11.83
C ALA A 622 -23.73 -17.61 -12.19
N ASP A 623 -22.43 -17.56 -12.50
CA ASP A 623 -21.63 -18.75 -12.81
C ASP A 623 -21.40 -19.65 -11.59
N ASN A 624 -21.33 -19.07 -10.38
CA ASN A 624 -20.83 -19.78 -9.21
C ASN A 624 -21.84 -19.94 -8.08
N LEU A 625 -22.78 -19.00 -7.91
CA LEU A 625 -23.69 -18.92 -6.77
C LEU A 625 -25.16 -18.90 -7.22
N ARG A 626 -26.06 -19.24 -6.30
CA ARG A 626 -27.51 -19.03 -6.46
C ARG A 626 -27.82 -17.55 -6.20
N SER A 627 -28.92 -17.05 -6.78
CA SER A 627 -29.32 -15.65 -6.60
C SER A 627 -29.68 -15.35 -5.13
N VAL A 628 -29.40 -14.11 -4.73
CA VAL A 628 -29.66 -13.58 -3.38
C VAL A 628 -30.51 -12.32 -3.48
N THR A 629 -31.24 -11.97 -2.42
CA THR A 629 -32.26 -10.90 -2.51
C THR A 629 -32.01 -9.72 -1.58
N THR A 630 -31.28 -9.92 -0.48
CA THR A 630 -30.97 -8.84 0.46
C THR A 630 -29.61 -8.22 0.17
N LEU A 631 -29.40 -6.95 0.55
CA LEU A 631 -28.10 -6.29 0.43
C LEU A 631 -27.00 -7.04 1.18
N ALA A 632 -27.30 -7.53 2.38
CA ALA A 632 -26.33 -8.24 3.22
C ALA A 632 -25.86 -9.55 2.59
N GLU A 633 -26.77 -10.34 2.04
CA GLU A 633 -26.42 -11.56 1.30
C GLU A 633 -25.63 -11.23 0.03
N HIS A 634 -25.99 -10.15 -0.67
CA HIS A 634 -25.29 -9.71 -1.88
C HIS A 634 -23.86 -9.24 -1.58
N VAL A 635 -23.65 -8.46 -0.52
CA VAL A 635 -22.31 -8.05 -0.06
C VAL A 635 -21.47 -9.28 0.26
N TYR A 636 -21.99 -10.20 1.07
CA TYR A 636 -21.28 -11.45 1.38
C TYR A 636 -20.99 -12.29 0.13
N ALA A 637 -21.95 -12.44 -0.78
CA ALA A 637 -21.78 -13.22 -2.01
C ALA A 637 -20.70 -12.63 -2.93
N THR A 638 -20.65 -11.31 -3.10
CA THR A 638 -19.62 -10.67 -3.93
C THR A 638 -18.24 -10.74 -3.29
N GLN A 639 -18.15 -10.57 -1.97
CA GLN A 639 -16.90 -10.75 -1.22
C GLN A 639 -16.44 -12.22 -1.21
N PHE A 640 -17.37 -13.17 -1.18
CA PHE A 640 -17.09 -14.60 -1.32
C PHE A 640 -16.42 -14.90 -2.66
N ILE A 641 -17.00 -14.40 -3.76
CA ILE A 641 -16.42 -14.56 -5.11
C ILE A 641 -15.02 -13.96 -5.19
N GLN A 642 -14.82 -12.74 -4.68
CA GLN A 642 -13.51 -12.13 -4.63
C GLN A 642 -12.52 -12.98 -3.82
N ALA A 643 -12.94 -13.51 -2.67
CA ALA A 643 -12.07 -14.31 -1.82
C ALA A 643 -11.67 -15.66 -2.44
N GLU A 644 -12.58 -16.34 -3.15
CA GLU A 644 -12.25 -17.56 -3.90
C GLU A 644 -11.37 -17.24 -5.12
N ALA A 645 -11.65 -16.16 -5.84
CA ALA A 645 -10.80 -15.67 -6.93
C ALA A 645 -9.36 -15.42 -6.47
N MET A 646 -9.18 -14.70 -5.35
CA MET A 646 -7.85 -14.41 -4.80
C MET A 646 -7.16 -15.68 -4.26
N ARG A 647 -7.91 -16.61 -3.66
CA ARG A 647 -7.39 -17.94 -3.28
C ARG A 647 -6.86 -18.67 -4.51
N CYS A 648 -7.64 -18.70 -5.60
CA CYS A 648 -7.26 -19.33 -6.86
C CYS A 648 -5.98 -18.73 -7.44
N ALA A 649 -5.92 -17.40 -7.54
CA ALA A 649 -4.78 -16.67 -8.11
C ALA A 649 -3.48 -16.86 -7.33
N TYR A 650 -3.46 -16.52 -6.04
CA TYR A 650 -2.21 -16.59 -5.25
C TYR A 650 -1.68 -18.01 -5.10
N GLN A 651 -2.56 -19.01 -4.92
CA GLN A 651 -2.12 -20.40 -4.87
C GLN A 651 -1.54 -20.84 -6.23
N ALA A 652 -2.16 -20.46 -7.36
CA ALA A 652 -1.68 -20.83 -8.69
C ALA A 652 -0.32 -20.17 -9.00
N PHE A 653 -0.16 -18.90 -8.67
CA PHE A 653 1.08 -18.14 -8.93
C PHE A 653 2.21 -18.58 -7.99
N ARG A 654 1.97 -18.67 -6.67
CA ARG A 654 3.01 -19.05 -5.70
C ARG A 654 3.46 -20.51 -5.85
N ARG A 655 2.58 -21.40 -6.31
CA ARG A 655 2.95 -22.79 -6.70
C ARG A 655 4.11 -22.84 -7.71
N ARG A 656 4.24 -21.80 -8.53
CA ARG A 656 5.25 -21.69 -9.60
C ARG A 656 6.54 -21.00 -9.12
N TRP A 657 6.63 -20.64 -7.85
CA TRP A 657 7.87 -20.35 -7.15
C TRP A 657 8.62 -21.64 -6.81
N GLN A 658 9.14 -22.30 -7.84
CA GLN A 658 9.80 -23.60 -7.69
C GLN A 658 11.25 -23.43 -7.18
N LYS A 659 12.03 -24.51 -7.20
CA LYS A 659 13.46 -24.49 -6.85
C LYS A 659 14.24 -23.43 -7.65
N PRO A 660 15.39 -22.96 -7.13
CA PRO A 660 16.30 -22.10 -7.88
C PRO A 660 16.58 -22.63 -9.30
N GLY A 661 16.59 -21.74 -10.30
CA GLY A 661 16.66 -22.09 -11.73
C GLY A 661 15.30 -22.36 -12.39
N ALA A 662 14.31 -22.88 -11.66
CA ALA A 662 12.98 -23.20 -12.18
C ALA A 662 11.87 -22.22 -11.71
N ARG A 663 12.24 -21.07 -11.13
CA ARG A 663 11.30 -20.06 -10.62
C ARG A 663 10.57 -19.37 -11.78
N ALA A 664 9.42 -19.93 -12.13
CA ALA A 664 8.65 -19.49 -13.29
C ALA A 664 7.75 -18.27 -12.99
N VAL A 665 7.33 -18.07 -11.74
CA VAL A 665 6.55 -16.89 -11.30
C VAL A 665 7.20 -16.34 -10.02
N GLY A 666 7.76 -15.14 -10.10
CA GLY A 666 8.49 -14.47 -9.02
C GLY A 666 7.64 -13.62 -8.09
N GLY A 667 6.40 -13.31 -8.47
CA GLY A 667 5.50 -12.59 -7.58
C GLY A 667 4.11 -12.32 -8.12
N ALA A 668 3.25 -11.83 -7.23
CA ALA A 668 1.85 -11.49 -7.47
C ALA A 668 1.42 -10.30 -6.60
N LEU A 669 0.96 -9.22 -7.24
CA LEU A 669 0.41 -8.03 -6.60
C LEU A 669 -1.07 -7.86 -6.97
N VAL A 670 -1.96 -8.03 -5.99
CA VAL A 670 -3.41 -7.86 -6.22
C VAL A 670 -3.73 -6.39 -6.52
N TRP A 671 -4.53 -6.15 -7.55
CA TRP A 671 -5.32 -4.93 -7.69
C TRP A 671 -6.62 -5.15 -6.91
N GLN A 672 -6.83 -4.51 -5.76
CA GLN A 672 -5.97 -3.52 -5.10
C GLN A 672 -6.01 -3.67 -3.57
N LEU A 673 -5.15 -2.95 -2.83
CA LEU A 673 -5.12 -3.00 -1.37
C LEU A 673 -6.32 -2.27 -0.75
N ASN A 674 -6.49 -0.99 -1.09
CA ASN A 674 -7.32 -0.02 -0.37
C ASN A 674 -8.25 0.78 -1.31
N ASP A 675 -9.17 1.56 -0.75
CA ASP A 675 -10.14 2.41 -1.46
C ASP A 675 -10.03 3.88 -1.03
N CYS A 676 -10.23 4.81 -1.97
CA CYS A 676 -10.25 6.27 -1.71
C CYS A 676 -11.62 6.84 -1.30
N TRP A 677 -12.67 6.02 -1.36
CA TRP A 677 -14.06 6.41 -1.04
C TRP A 677 -14.93 5.14 -0.86
N PRO A 678 -16.18 5.21 -0.38
CA PRO A 678 -17.08 4.06 -0.36
C PRO A 678 -17.27 3.51 -1.78
N ALA A 679 -16.82 2.30 -2.09
CA ALA A 679 -16.83 1.79 -3.46
C ALA A 679 -17.20 0.31 -3.54
N VAL A 680 -17.72 -0.08 -4.71
CA VAL A 680 -17.60 -1.45 -5.22
C VAL A 680 -16.36 -1.47 -6.10
N SER A 681 -15.31 -2.12 -5.63
CA SER A 681 -13.97 -2.07 -6.21
C SER A 681 -13.23 -3.39 -5.99
N TRP A 682 -11.99 -3.47 -6.47
CA TRP A 682 -11.13 -4.62 -6.23
C TRP A 682 -10.40 -4.59 -4.90
N ALA A 683 -10.63 -3.57 -4.06
CA ALA A 683 -9.93 -3.43 -2.80
C ALA A 683 -10.20 -4.63 -1.88
N ILE A 684 -9.16 -5.09 -1.18
CA ILE A 684 -9.27 -6.12 -0.12
C ILE A 684 -9.43 -5.50 1.27
N ILE A 685 -9.25 -4.18 1.39
CA ILE A 685 -9.55 -3.35 2.56
C ILE A 685 -10.44 -2.21 2.06
N ASP A 686 -11.65 -2.05 2.62
CA ASP A 686 -12.53 -0.96 2.20
C ASP A 686 -12.07 0.41 2.73
N SER A 687 -12.70 1.50 2.27
CA SER A 687 -12.34 2.88 2.65
C SER A 687 -12.51 3.16 4.15
N GLY A 688 -13.40 2.43 4.84
CA GLY A 688 -13.53 2.48 6.30
C GLY A 688 -12.39 1.76 7.03
N GLY A 689 -11.63 0.92 6.33
CA GLY A 689 -10.52 0.14 6.87
C GLY A 689 -10.89 -1.26 7.31
N HIS A 690 -12.07 -1.75 6.91
CA HIS A 690 -12.50 -3.11 7.23
C HIS A 690 -11.85 -4.09 6.26
N LEU A 691 -11.31 -5.18 6.80
CA LEU A 691 -10.77 -6.28 6.02
C LEU A 691 -11.91 -7.02 5.33
N LYS A 692 -11.80 -7.25 4.02
CA LYS A 692 -12.71 -8.12 3.28
C LYS A 692 -12.26 -9.58 3.37
N PRO A 693 -13.16 -10.56 3.18
CA PRO A 693 -12.83 -11.99 3.09
C PRO A 693 -11.59 -12.32 2.22
N ALA A 694 -11.41 -11.60 1.11
CA ALA A 694 -10.25 -11.79 0.23
C ALA A 694 -8.91 -11.57 0.92
N TRP A 695 -8.81 -10.66 1.89
CA TRP A 695 -7.59 -10.45 2.68
C TRP A 695 -7.19 -11.73 3.44
N HIS A 696 -8.17 -12.45 4.01
CA HIS A 696 -7.91 -13.70 4.73
C HIS A 696 -7.48 -14.84 3.79
N SER A 697 -8.06 -14.91 2.59
CA SER A 697 -7.62 -15.86 1.56
C SER A 697 -6.17 -15.61 1.14
N ILE A 698 -5.80 -14.34 0.92
CA ILE A 698 -4.45 -13.94 0.54
C ILE A 698 -3.47 -14.24 1.68
N ARG A 699 -3.82 -13.88 2.91
CA ARG A 699 -2.98 -14.16 4.10
C ARG A 699 -2.65 -15.65 4.21
N ARG A 700 -3.64 -16.53 4.06
CA ARG A 700 -3.42 -17.99 4.09
C ARG A 700 -2.53 -18.45 2.93
N ALA A 701 -2.74 -17.93 1.73
CA ALA A 701 -1.94 -18.27 0.56
C ALA A 701 -0.49 -17.75 0.61
N LEU A 702 -0.23 -16.67 1.36
CA LEU A 702 1.10 -16.06 1.54
C LEU A 702 1.78 -16.45 2.86
N ALA A 703 1.15 -17.28 3.70
CA ALA A 703 1.75 -17.72 4.96
C ALA A 703 3.14 -18.37 4.73
N PRO A 704 4.11 -18.22 5.66
CA PRO A 704 5.47 -18.74 5.49
C PRO A 704 5.52 -20.23 5.09
N LEU A 705 4.62 -21.03 5.67
CA LEU A 705 4.29 -22.36 5.21
C LEU A 705 2.80 -22.39 4.86
N ALA A 706 2.48 -22.68 3.60
CA ALA A 706 1.11 -22.82 3.13
C ALA A 706 0.97 -24.11 2.33
N VAL A 707 -0.23 -24.68 2.32
CA VAL A 707 -0.59 -25.79 1.43
C VAL A 707 -1.70 -25.37 0.50
N ALA A 708 -1.77 -25.99 -0.68
CA ALA A 708 -2.89 -25.83 -1.60
C ALA A 708 -3.38 -27.18 -2.08
N LEU A 709 -4.71 -27.33 -2.14
CA LEU A 709 -5.38 -28.50 -2.67
C LEU A 709 -6.13 -28.12 -3.96
N ARG A 710 -5.92 -28.90 -5.01
CA ARG A 710 -6.73 -28.87 -6.23
C ARG A 710 -7.23 -30.26 -6.54
N LEU A 711 -8.55 -30.39 -6.66
CA LEU A 711 -9.20 -31.63 -7.07
C LEU A 711 -9.45 -31.57 -8.58
N GLN A 712 -9.06 -32.65 -9.27
CA GLN A 712 -9.25 -32.88 -10.69
C GLN A 712 -9.86 -34.27 -10.88
N ALA A 713 -10.40 -34.56 -12.06
CA ALA A 713 -10.97 -35.87 -12.34
C ALA A 713 -9.92 -36.98 -12.11
N GLY A 714 -10.18 -37.86 -11.13
CA GLY A 714 -9.31 -38.99 -10.79
C GLY A 714 -8.00 -38.63 -10.06
N GLN A 715 -7.76 -37.36 -9.69
CA GLN A 715 -6.49 -36.95 -9.08
C GLN A 715 -6.63 -35.72 -8.17
N ALA A 716 -5.85 -35.68 -7.10
CA ALA A 716 -5.60 -34.50 -6.29
C ALA A 716 -4.17 -33.99 -6.53
N ARG A 717 -4.03 -32.69 -6.75
CA ARG A 717 -2.74 -31.98 -6.73
C ARG A 717 -2.56 -31.32 -5.39
N LEU A 718 -1.52 -31.76 -4.67
CA LEU A 718 -1.09 -31.21 -3.40
C LEU A 718 0.13 -30.33 -3.64
N THR A 719 0.08 -29.09 -3.19
CA THR A 719 1.23 -28.17 -3.26
C THR A 719 1.59 -27.75 -1.84
N VAL A 720 2.88 -27.79 -1.51
CA VAL A 720 3.44 -27.16 -0.31
C VAL A 720 4.26 -25.96 -0.76
N MET A 721 3.93 -24.78 -0.26
CA MET A 721 4.64 -23.51 -0.51
C MET A 721 5.41 -23.15 0.75
N ASN A 722 6.74 -23.34 0.74
CA ASN A 722 7.59 -23.16 1.90
C ASN A 722 8.60 -22.03 1.68
N ALA A 723 8.47 -20.94 2.43
CA ALA A 723 9.42 -19.83 2.42
C ALA A 723 10.61 -20.05 3.38
N GLY A 724 10.52 -21.04 4.27
CA GLY A 724 11.54 -21.34 5.27
C GLY A 724 12.55 -22.40 4.83
N PRO A 725 13.34 -22.94 5.78
CA PRO A 725 14.22 -24.08 5.55
C PRO A 725 13.46 -25.33 5.09
N ALA A 726 14.17 -26.26 4.44
CA ALA A 726 13.60 -27.53 4.02
C ALA A 726 13.07 -28.31 5.24
N ARG A 727 11.93 -28.99 5.08
CA ARG A 727 11.24 -29.68 6.18
C ARG A 727 10.46 -30.89 5.68
N ALA A 728 10.53 -31.99 6.41
CA ALA A 728 9.71 -33.17 6.18
C ALA A 728 8.31 -32.98 6.78
N LEU A 729 7.28 -33.18 5.98
CA LEU A 729 5.88 -33.01 6.35
C LEU A 729 5.09 -34.28 6.09
N THR A 730 4.09 -34.51 6.94
CA THR A 730 2.97 -35.41 6.63
C THR A 730 1.81 -34.56 6.13
N LEU A 731 1.33 -34.89 4.93
CA LEU A 731 0.12 -34.31 4.33
C LEU A 731 -1.02 -35.33 4.47
N ALA A 732 -2.00 -35.02 5.32
CA ALA A 732 -3.23 -35.81 5.42
C ALA A 732 -4.29 -35.21 4.49
N LEU A 733 -4.75 -35.99 3.52
CA LEU A 733 -5.84 -35.62 2.63
C LEU A 733 -7.09 -36.41 3.02
N HIS A 734 -8.19 -35.72 3.26
CA HIS A 734 -9.50 -36.32 3.55
C HIS A 734 -10.52 -35.85 2.52
N LEU A 735 -11.30 -36.76 1.95
CA LEU A 735 -12.44 -36.44 1.11
C LEU A 735 -13.74 -36.77 1.83
N HIS A 736 -14.61 -35.78 1.90
CA HIS A 736 -15.94 -35.88 2.47
C HIS A 736 -16.98 -35.61 1.39
N THR A 737 -18.07 -36.36 1.37
CA THR A 737 -19.27 -35.93 0.65
C THR A 737 -19.83 -34.67 1.29
N LEU A 738 -20.63 -33.91 0.54
CA LEU A 738 -21.18 -32.65 1.02
C LEU A 738 -22.20 -32.79 2.17
N ASP A 739 -22.72 -34.00 2.42
CA ASP A 739 -23.53 -34.33 3.60
C ASP A 739 -22.71 -34.73 4.84
N GLY A 740 -21.38 -34.78 4.70
CA GLY A 740 -20.44 -34.93 5.81
C GLY A 740 -19.80 -36.31 5.97
N VAL A 741 -20.12 -37.29 5.11
CA VAL A 741 -19.53 -38.63 5.20
C VAL A 741 -18.12 -38.63 4.63
N ARG A 742 -17.12 -39.07 5.41
CA ARG A 742 -15.75 -39.28 4.91
C ARG A 742 -15.73 -40.50 4.00
N VAL A 743 -15.47 -40.29 2.71
CA VAL A 743 -15.46 -41.35 1.68
C VAL A 743 -14.07 -41.85 1.35
N TRP A 744 -13.03 -41.05 1.62
CA TRP A 744 -11.66 -41.43 1.32
C TRP A 744 -10.67 -40.63 2.18
N SER A 745 -9.51 -41.22 2.44
CA SER A 745 -8.39 -40.52 3.07
C SER A 745 -7.07 -41.16 2.72
N ASP A 746 -6.01 -40.36 2.64
CA ASP A 746 -4.64 -40.83 2.47
C ASP A 746 -3.65 -39.92 3.20
N LYS A 747 -2.44 -40.43 3.41
CA LYS A 747 -1.33 -39.70 4.00
C LYS A 747 -0.12 -39.78 3.07
N VAL A 748 0.44 -38.61 2.80
CA VAL A 748 1.61 -38.46 1.94
C VAL A 748 2.73 -37.85 2.75
N LEU A 749 3.86 -38.55 2.81
CA LEU A 749 5.11 -37.95 3.27
C LEU A 749 5.71 -37.13 2.13
N LEU A 750 6.05 -35.87 2.42
CA LEU A 750 6.63 -34.95 1.46
C LEU A 750 7.76 -34.15 2.12
N ASN A 751 8.90 -34.07 1.45
CA ASN A 751 9.98 -33.17 1.84
C ASN A 751 9.76 -31.83 1.13
N ALA A 752 9.32 -30.83 1.88
CA ALA A 752 9.17 -29.48 1.38
C ALA A 752 10.57 -28.86 1.20
N GLU A 753 10.86 -28.39 0.00
CA GLU A 753 12.14 -27.75 -0.29
C GLU A 753 12.25 -26.39 0.40
N ALA A 754 13.48 -25.91 0.61
CA ALA A 754 13.72 -24.61 1.21
C ALA A 754 13.40 -23.50 0.20
N ASN A 755 12.65 -22.48 0.62
CA ASN A 755 12.30 -21.31 -0.20
C ASN A 755 11.80 -21.68 -1.62
N ALA A 756 10.88 -22.63 -1.67
CA ALA A 756 10.33 -23.19 -2.91
C ALA A 756 8.96 -23.83 -2.68
N SER A 757 8.27 -24.05 -3.79
CA SER A 757 7.02 -24.81 -3.87
C SER A 757 7.30 -26.22 -4.36
N THR A 758 6.79 -27.21 -3.62
CA THR A 758 6.93 -28.64 -3.93
C THR A 758 5.55 -29.25 -4.18
N GLU A 759 5.43 -30.03 -5.25
CA GLU A 759 4.15 -30.63 -5.65
C GLU A 759 4.14 -32.16 -5.56
N ARG A 760 2.96 -32.71 -5.26
CA ARG A 760 2.68 -34.13 -5.33
C ARG A 760 1.29 -34.37 -5.90
N LEU A 761 1.22 -35.30 -6.84
CA LEU A 761 -0.03 -35.81 -7.38
C LEU A 761 -0.43 -37.09 -6.64
N VAL A 762 -1.72 -37.21 -6.31
CA VAL A 762 -2.31 -38.35 -5.62
C VAL A 762 -3.51 -38.84 -6.42
N SER A 763 -3.51 -40.11 -6.81
CA SER A 763 -4.64 -40.71 -7.51
C SER A 763 -5.84 -40.81 -6.59
N LEU A 764 -7.00 -40.37 -7.07
CA LEU A 764 -8.27 -40.47 -6.36
C LEU A 764 -9.11 -41.61 -6.93
N PRO A 765 -9.95 -42.26 -6.11
CA PRO A 765 -10.95 -43.18 -6.64
C PRO A 765 -11.88 -42.44 -7.61
N GLU A 766 -12.30 -43.11 -8.69
CA GLU A 766 -13.36 -42.59 -9.54
C GLU A 766 -14.63 -42.41 -8.71
N SER A 767 -15.09 -41.16 -8.61
CA SER A 767 -16.33 -40.81 -7.92
C SER A 767 -17.01 -39.70 -8.70
N HIS A 768 -18.32 -39.86 -8.90
CA HIS A 768 -19.18 -38.83 -9.48
C HIS A 768 -19.88 -38.00 -8.41
N LEU A 769 -19.67 -38.31 -7.12
CA LEU A 769 -20.27 -37.56 -6.03
C LEU A 769 -19.52 -36.25 -5.80
N PRO A 770 -20.24 -35.14 -5.53
CA PRO A 770 -19.59 -33.90 -5.14
C PRO A 770 -18.96 -34.06 -3.75
N VAL A 771 -17.75 -33.52 -3.60
CA VAL A 771 -16.92 -33.68 -2.40
C VAL A 771 -16.31 -32.36 -1.93
N MET A 772 -16.01 -32.32 -0.65
CA MET A 772 -15.05 -31.41 -0.03
C MET A 772 -13.79 -32.21 0.28
N GLY A 773 -12.64 -31.72 -0.17
CA GLY A 773 -11.33 -32.18 0.25
C GLY A 773 -10.74 -31.27 1.33
N GLU A 774 -10.21 -31.86 2.40
CA GLU A 774 -9.42 -31.17 3.42
C GLU A 774 -7.98 -31.68 3.35
N LEU A 775 -7.02 -30.75 3.21
CA LEU A 775 -5.59 -31.02 3.25
C LEU A 775 -5.00 -30.42 4.53
N LEU A 776 -4.38 -31.26 5.34
CA LEU A 776 -3.73 -30.88 6.60
C LEU A 776 -2.23 -31.19 6.53
N ALA A 777 -1.39 -30.23 6.92
CA ALA A 777 0.05 -30.42 7.03
C ALA A 777 0.50 -30.41 8.50
N SER A 778 1.33 -31.38 8.87
CA SER A 778 2.00 -31.47 10.16
C SER A 778 3.45 -31.93 10.00
N ASP A 779 4.28 -31.75 11.03
CA ASP A 779 5.65 -32.30 11.03
C ASP A 779 5.64 -33.83 10.93
N ALA A 780 6.58 -34.39 10.15
CA ALA A 780 6.66 -35.83 9.91
C ALA A 780 6.93 -36.65 11.19
N ASP A 781 7.68 -36.10 12.14
CA ASP A 781 8.11 -36.80 13.37
C ASP A 781 7.05 -36.84 14.48
N LEU A 782 5.97 -36.06 14.34
CA LEU A 782 4.95 -35.88 15.38
C LEU A 782 3.71 -36.75 15.17
N HIS A 783 3.72 -37.71 14.23
CA HIS A 783 2.46 -38.25 13.76
C HIS A 783 2.42 -39.75 13.43
N ASN A 784 2.11 -40.57 14.46
CA ASN A 784 1.81 -42.00 14.33
C ASN A 784 0.29 -42.36 14.39
N ASP A 785 -0.65 -41.44 14.68
CA ASP A 785 -2.00 -41.86 15.13
C ASP A 785 -3.27 -41.07 14.68
N LEU A 786 -3.30 -40.35 13.53
CA LEU A 786 -4.54 -39.70 13.00
C LEU A 786 -5.65 -40.68 12.54
N HIS A 787 -5.65 -41.94 12.99
CA HIS A 787 -6.65 -42.93 12.61
C HIS A 787 -7.90 -42.94 13.49
N ASN A 788 -7.95 -42.20 14.61
CA ASN A 788 -9.08 -42.27 15.53
C ASN A 788 -9.85 -40.95 15.71
N ASN A 789 -11.18 -41.06 15.61
CA ASN A 789 -12.21 -40.05 15.92
C ASN A 789 -12.22 -39.58 17.40
N SER A 790 -11.10 -39.62 18.14
CA SER A 790 -11.03 -39.10 19.50
C SER A 790 -10.72 -37.60 19.52
N HIS A 791 -11.58 -36.84 20.17
CA HIS A 791 -11.58 -35.37 20.36
C HIS A 791 -10.35 -34.77 21.08
N THR A 792 -9.17 -35.40 21.00
CA THR A 792 -7.97 -35.02 21.77
C THR A 792 -6.66 -35.18 20.98
N ASP A 793 -6.68 -35.20 19.64
CA ASP A 793 -5.45 -35.38 18.86
C ASP A 793 -4.57 -34.11 18.93
N THR A 794 -3.42 -34.24 19.59
CA THR A 794 -2.52 -33.14 20.02
C THR A 794 -1.53 -32.69 18.95
N THR A 795 -1.61 -33.21 17.72
CA THR A 795 -0.64 -32.84 16.68
C THR A 795 -0.94 -31.44 16.14
N PRO A 796 0.01 -30.50 16.24
CA PRO A 796 -0.18 -29.16 15.71
C PRO A 796 -0.35 -29.19 14.19
N ILE A 797 -1.48 -28.67 13.71
CA ILE A 797 -1.67 -28.41 12.28
C ILE A 797 -0.92 -27.14 11.91
N LEU A 798 0.05 -27.27 11.01
CA LEU A 798 0.91 -26.16 10.58
C LEU A 798 0.29 -25.36 9.44
N ALA A 799 -0.43 -26.04 8.54
CA ALA A 799 -1.13 -25.42 7.41
C ALA A 799 -2.34 -26.26 7.01
N ARG A 800 -3.34 -25.60 6.44
CA ARG A 800 -4.58 -26.21 5.95
C ARG A 800 -5.05 -25.55 4.67
N ASP A 801 -5.63 -26.33 3.76
CA ASP A 801 -6.45 -25.82 2.66
C ASP A 801 -7.63 -26.76 2.40
N CYS A 802 -8.67 -26.23 1.77
CA CYS A 802 -9.85 -26.99 1.39
C CYS A 802 -10.11 -26.83 -0.12
N ALA A 803 -10.56 -27.88 -0.77
CA ALA A 803 -11.03 -27.83 -2.14
C ALA A 803 -12.45 -28.38 -2.20
N TRP A 804 -13.26 -27.85 -3.11
CA TRP A 804 -14.67 -28.16 -3.18
C TRP A 804 -15.05 -28.50 -4.62
N SER A 805 -16.07 -29.33 -4.80
CA SER A 805 -16.75 -29.43 -6.09
C SER A 805 -17.39 -28.09 -6.43
N GLU A 806 -17.03 -27.56 -7.59
CA GLU A 806 -17.50 -26.29 -8.14
C GLU A 806 -18.12 -26.53 -9.53
N PRO A 807 -19.03 -25.66 -10.01
CA PRO A 807 -19.55 -24.46 -9.34
C PRO A 807 -20.48 -24.73 -8.15
N PHE A 808 -20.41 -23.89 -7.12
CA PHE A 808 -21.15 -24.11 -5.86
C PHE A 808 -22.69 -24.15 -6.05
N LYS A 809 -23.23 -23.40 -7.00
CA LYS A 809 -24.68 -23.31 -7.27
C LYS A 809 -25.37 -24.65 -7.55
N PHE A 810 -24.62 -25.65 -8.04
CA PHE A 810 -25.15 -26.98 -8.37
C PHE A 810 -25.21 -27.93 -7.17
N HIS A 811 -24.71 -27.50 -6.01
CA HIS A 811 -24.61 -28.31 -4.83
C HIS A 811 -25.39 -27.66 -3.70
N THR A 812 -26.06 -28.46 -2.88
CA THR A 812 -26.80 -27.98 -1.71
C THR A 812 -26.02 -28.37 -0.48
N LEU A 813 -25.68 -27.39 0.36
CA LEU A 813 -25.01 -27.64 1.63
C LEU A 813 -26.05 -27.92 2.73
N PRO A 814 -25.82 -28.92 3.60
CA PRO A 814 -26.73 -29.20 4.72
C PRO A 814 -26.79 -28.01 5.69
N ALA A 815 -27.90 -27.89 6.42
CA ALA A 815 -28.00 -26.88 7.47
C ALA A 815 -26.94 -27.12 8.54
N ALA A 816 -26.05 -26.13 8.73
CA ALA A 816 -24.95 -26.21 9.67
C ALA A 816 -25.30 -25.53 11.01
N SER A 817 -24.75 -26.07 12.10
CA SER A 817 -24.75 -25.42 13.41
C SER A 817 -23.34 -25.51 14.00
N PRO A 818 -22.39 -24.68 13.53
CA PRO A 818 -21.04 -24.69 14.05
C PRO A 818 -21.05 -24.42 15.56
N ARG A 819 -20.19 -25.15 16.28
CA ARG A 819 -19.98 -24.98 17.71
C ARG A 819 -18.81 -24.02 17.92
N PHE A 820 -19.03 -23.02 18.77
CA PHE A 820 -18.08 -21.97 19.11
C PHE A 820 -17.72 -22.09 20.58
N GLU A 821 -16.50 -22.55 20.86
CA GLU A 821 -16.08 -22.89 22.21
C GLU A 821 -14.83 -22.11 22.61
N LEU A 822 -14.94 -21.36 23.71
CA LEU A 822 -13.82 -20.63 24.28
C LEU A 822 -12.87 -21.61 24.98
N LEU A 823 -11.67 -21.74 24.43
CA LEU A 823 -10.58 -22.50 25.05
C LEU A 823 -9.78 -21.64 26.04
N SER A 824 -9.74 -20.33 25.80
CA SER A 824 -9.15 -19.32 26.69
C SER A 824 -9.83 -17.96 26.46
N ASP A 825 -9.38 -16.93 27.18
CA ASP A 825 -9.85 -15.55 27.01
C ASP A 825 -9.43 -14.90 25.67
N SER A 826 -8.67 -15.62 24.83
CA SER A 826 -8.19 -15.11 23.53
C SER A 826 -8.18 -16.16 22.42
N LEU A 827 -8.77 -17.34 22.65
CA LEU A 827 -8.75 -18.44 21.67
C LEU A 827 -10.12 -19.11 21.56
N LEU A 828 -10.65 -19.13 20.35
CA LEU A 828 -11.94 -19.73 20.00
C LEU A 828 -11.72 -21.01 19.20
N ARG A 829 -12.29 -22.11 19.65
CA ARG A 829 -12.41 -23.35 18.86
C ARG A 829 -13.73 -23.32 18.09
N VAL A 830 -13.64 -23.48 16.78
CA VAL A 830 -14.79 -23.56 15.88
C VAL A 830 -14.81 -24.93 15.20
N GLN A 831 -15.94 -25.63 15.26
CA GLN A 831 -16.08 -26.95 14.64
C GLN A 831 -17.50 -27.16 14.10
N SER A 832 -17.64 -28.03 13.10
CA SER A 832 -18.94 -28.43 12.57
C SER A 832 -18.96 -29.94 12.29
N ASN A 833 -20.14 -30.55 12.41
CA ASN A 833 -20.33 -31.97 12.06
C ASN A 833 -20.68 -32.17 10.57
N VAL A 834 -20.94 -31.07 9.86
CA VAL A 834 -21.19 -31.05 8.42
C VAL A 834 -20.27 -30.01 7.75
N PRO A 835 -20.01 -30.11 6.44
CA PRO A 835 -19.16 -29.15 5.74
C PRO A 835 -19.72 -27.72 5.82
N VAL A 836 -18.84 -26.73 6.06
CA VAL A 836 -19.18 -25.30 6.03
C VAL A 836 -18.18 -24.56 5.16
N LYS A 837 -18.66 -23.80 4.17
CA LYS A 837 -17.81 -23.01 3.26
C LYS A 837 -17.91 -21.52 3.61
N GLY A 838 -16.75 -20.88 3.79
CA GLY A 838 -16.64 -19.42 3.92
C GLY A 838 -17.26 -18.84 5.20
N LEU A 839 -17.15 -19.54 6.32
CA LEU A 839 -17.66 -19.06 7.61
C LEU A 839 -17.07 -17.67 7.94
N TRP A 840 -17.94 -16.66 7.93
CA TRP A 840 -17.64 -15.29 8.33
C TRP A 840 -18.22 -15.02 9.72
N MET A 841 -17.38 -14.61 10.65
CA MET A 841 -17.73 -14.34 12.05
C MET A 841 -17.61 -12.85 12.38
N GLU A 842 -18.56 -12.36 13.17
CA GLU A 842 -18.59 -10.99 13.66
C GLU A 842 -19.05 -10.98 15.13
N ALA A 843 -18.37 -10.19 15.95
CA ALA A 843 -18.77 -9.93 17.33
C ALA A 843 -18.49 -8.46 17.66
N GLU A 844 -19.33 -7.87 18.51
CA GLU A 844 -19.22 -6.45 18.84
C GLU A 844 -17.92 -6.19 19.59
N GLY A 845 -17.11 -5.26 19.08
CA GLY A 845 -15.84 -4.89 19.71
C GLY A 845 -14.80 -6.00 19.71
N VAL A 846 -14.85 -6.92 18.74
CA VAL A 846 -13.91 -8.03 18.63
C VAL A 846 -13.27 -8.06 17.25
N ALA A 847 -11.96 -8.29 17.22
CA ALA A 847 -11.22 -8.65 16.03
C ALA A 847 -10.84 -10.13 16.09
N PHE A 848 -11.22 -10.89 15.05
CA PHE A 848 -10.77 -12.25 14.85
C PHE A 848 -9.50 -12.23 13.99
N ASP A 849 -8.47 -12.98 14.43
CA ASP A 849 -7.22 -13.06 13.68
C ASP A 849 -7.40 -13.83 12.37
N ASP A 850 -8.37 -14.74 12.27
CA ASP A 850 -8.73 -15.40 11.02
C ASP A 850 -10.24 -15.48 10.82
N ASN A 851 -10.68 -15.46 9.56
CA ASN A 851 -12.07 -15.40 9.17
C ASN A 851 -12.25 -15.94 7.73
N PHE A 852 -13.50 -16.05 7.25
CA PHE A 852 -13.82 -16.69 5.96
C PHE A 852 -13.27 -18.13 5.89
N ILE A 853 -13.63 -18.92 6.90
CA ILE A 853 -13.03 -20.23 7.20
C ILE A 853 -13.87 -21.36 6.60
N ASP A 854 -13.22 -22.37 6.04
CA ASP A 854 -13.86 -23.62 5.66
C ASP A 854 -13.75 -24.63 6.81
N LEU A 855 -14.83 -25.32 7.14
CA LEU A 855 -14.87 -26.35 8.18
C LEU A 855 -15.20 -27.70 7.56
N ALA A 856 -14.28 -28.65 7.66
CA ALA A 856 -14.55 -30.04 7.36
C ALA A 856 -15.28 -30.73 8.53
N PRO A 857 -16.11 -31.76 8.26
CA PRO A 857 -16.82 -32.51 9.30
C PRO A 857 -15.86 -33.07 10.37
N GLY A 858 -16.07 -32.68 11.63
CA GLY A 858 -15.29 -33.16 12.77
C GLY A 858 -13.93 -32.48 12.95
N SER A 859 -13.47 -31.68 11.99
CA SER A 859 -12.23 -30.92 12.09
C SER A 859 -12.46 -29.60 12.82
N ALA A 860 -11.63 -29.34 13.84
CA ALA A 860 -11.64 -28.07 14.56
C ALA A 860 -10.68 -27.06 13.90
N VAL A 861 -11.06 -25.78 13.96
CA VAL A 861 -10.20 -24.63 13.66
C VAL A 861 -10.06 -23.79 14.93
N LEU A 862 -8.83 -23.37 15.21
CA LEU A 862 -8.52 -22.49 16.34
C LEU A 862 -8.34 -21.07 15.82
N VAL A 863 -9.15 -20.15 16.34
CA VAL A 863 -9.20 -18.75 15.92
C VAL A 863 -8.82 -17.87 17.09
N PRO A 864 -7.60 -17.31 17.10
CA PRO A 864 -7.26 -16.28 18.05
C PRO A 864 -8.15 -15.05 17.84
N TRP A 865 -8.47 -14.37 18.92
CA TRP A 865 -9.29 -13.16 18.88
C TRP A 865 -8.88 -12.20 19.99
N GLN A 866 -9.20 -10.93 19.79
CA GLN A 866 -8.91 -9.87 20.74
C GLN A 866 -10.04 -8.84 20.80
N ASN A 867 -10.23 -8.25 21.98
CA ASN A 867 -11.16 -7.13 22.14
C ASN A 867 -10.55 -5.86 21.54
N THR A 868 -11.37 -5.07 20.87
CA THR A 868 -11.02 -3.69 20.56
C THR A 868 -11.06 -2.84 21.83
N PRO A 869 -10.34 -1.70 21.88
CA PRO A 869 -10.30 -0.84 23.05
C PRO A 869 -11.71 -0.45 23.53
N GLY A 870 -12.01 -0.69 24.81
CA GLY A 870 -13.31 -0.36 25.43
C GLY A 870 -14.31 -1.51 25.51
N HIS A 871 -14.01 -2.70 24.95
CA HIS A 871 -14.86 -3.89 25.02
C HIS A 871 -14.25 -5.00 25.88
N GLN A 872 -15.11 -5.87 26.45
CA GLN A 872 -14.69 -7.02 27.25
C GLN A 872 -15.49 -8.27 26.91
N GLY A 873 -14.78 -9.34 26.55
CA GLY A 873 -15.33 -10.66 26.27
C GLY A 873 -15.91 -10.80 24.86
N LEU A 874 -15.97 -12.03 24.37
CA LEU A 874 -16.40 -12.34 23.00
C LEU A 874 -17.91 -12.14 22.77
N GLY A 875 -18.72 -12.27 23.83
CA GLY A 875 -20.18 -12.15 23.73
C GLY A 875 -20.82 -13.18 22.79
N THR A 876 -21.87 -12.75 22.08
CA THR A 876 -22.55 -13.53 21.04
C THR A 876 -21.87 -13.36 19.70
N VAL A 877 -21.54 -14.47 19.05
CA VAL A 877 -20.96 -14.46 17.70
C VAL A 877 -22.09 -14.50 16.68
N ARG A 878 -22.14 -13.48 15.83
CA ARG A 878 -22.92 -13.50 14.59
C ARG A 878 -22.07 -14.17 13.53
N TRP A 879 -22.69 -15.02 12.72
CA TRP A 879 -21.97 -15.65 11.63
C TRP A 879 -22.83 -15.85 10.39
N ARG A 880 -22.16 -15.90 9.25
CA ARG A 880 -22.69 -16.23 7.94
C ARG A 880 -21.79 -17.27 7.29
N ALA A 881 -22.37 -18.10 6.44
CA ALA A 881 -21.62 -19.01 5.57
C ALA A 881 -22.42 -19.21 4.29
N LEU A 882 -21.79 -19.81 3.27
CA LEU A 882 -22.46 -20.11 2.01
C LEU A 882 -23.73 -20.95 2.26
N GLU A 883 -24.88 -20.47 1.74
CA GLU A 883 -26.22 -21.06 1.91
C GLU A 883 -26.78 -21.14 3.35
N GLN A 884 -26.15 -20.53 4.36
CA GLN A 884 -26.58 -20.67 5.76
C GLN A 884 -27.36 -19.48 6.34
N GLY A 885 -27.50 -18.37 5.59
CA GLY A 885 -28.08 -17.12 6.09
C GLY A 885 -27.26 -16.50 7.24
N GLU A 886 -27.71 -15.40 7.83
CA GLU A 886 -27.15 -14.90 9.10
C GLU A 886 -27.74 -15.69 10.27
N ARG A 887 -26.87 -16.12 11.18
CA ARG A 887 -27.25 -16.82 12.41
C ARG A 887 -26.50 -16.27 13.61
N HIS A 888 -27.03 -16.53 14.80
CA HIS A 888 -26.45 -16.11 16.07
C HIS A 888 -26.17 -17.34 16.91
N THR A 889 -24.97 -17.44 17.47
CA THR A 889 -24.62 -18.54 18.37
C THR A 889 -23.96 -17.98 19.63
N ALA A 890 -24.44 -18.43 20.79
CA ALA A 890 -23.79 -18.15 22.05
C ALA A 890 -22.49 -18.96 22.17
N THR A 891 -21.46 -18.36 22.75
CA THR A 891 -20.18 -19.04 22.98
C THR A 891 -20.26 -19.87 24.26
N THR A 892 -19.72 -21.08 24.23
CA THR A 892 -19.66 -21.97 25.40
C THR A 892 -18.23 -22.04 25.93
N ARG A 893 -18.03 -22.02 27.26
CA ARG A 893 -16.69 -22.23 27.85
C ARG A 893 -16.38 -23.73 27.93
N ALA A 894 -15.16 -24.11 27.57
CA ALA A 894 -14.68 -25.47 27.74
C ALA A 894 -14.77 -25.89 29.23
N GLY A 895 -15.41 -27.04 29.52
CA GLY A 895 -15.54 -27.58 30.87
C GLY A 895 -16.82 -27.24 31.65
N HIS A 896 -17.73 -26.46 31.08
CA HIS A 896 -19.11 -26.36 31.59
C HIS A 896 -20.06 -27.17 30.69
N GLU A 897 -20.11 -28.48 30.90
CA GLU A 897 -21.31 -29.23 30.54
C GLU A 897 -22.46 -28.69 31.39
N THR A 898 -23.41 -28.01 30.75
CA THR A 898 -24.75 -27.85 31.32
C THR A 898 -25.43 -29.20 31.13
N GLY A 899 -25.31 -30.05 32.16
CA GLY A 899 -26.22 -31.19 32.32
C GLY A 899 -27.66 -30.66 32.32
N ALA A 900 -28.47 -31.17 31.40
CA ALA A 900 -29.89 -30.91 31.32
C ALA A 900 -30.63 -31.36 32.58
#